data_AF-A0A2V8E5S5-F1
#
_entry.id   AF-A0A2V8E5S5-F1
#
_cell.length_a   1.000
_cell.length_b   1.000
_cell.length_c   1.000
_cell.angle_alpha   90.00
_cell.angle_beta   90.00
_cell.angle_gamma   90.00
#
_symmetry.space_group_name_H-M   'P 1'
#
loop_
_entity.id
_entity.type
_entity.pdbx_description
1 polymer ?
#
loop_
_entity_poly.entity_id
_entity_poly.type
_entity_poly.pdbx_seq_one_letter_code
_entity_poly.pdbx_strand_id
1 'polypeptide(L)'
;PILKNKAFFFFNYEEERRPAKGTLQRVVLTPDAANGTFSYNTAAGVRQVNLLQLAAANGQLATLDPTIAKVLGDIRSATGTTGSLSGLSNPLVQQYTFQTPTNNFNPAPTFRLDYDVSQNHRLTGSMNYRHINSTPDTTNNAQVPFPGFPQTGSQQSTRWTTSESLRSTLGSHLVNEARFGGTGGATLFSPELNASLWQGTGLGQTNGYRLDLFNACCGAGFRLTNPNTGNTSTNGGGANGQSREASTWVAEDTATFIRGKHSVTFGGSMVQADVWIKQQTIVPTATFGVLATESASQMFTGANFPGASQADITQAQNLYAMLTGRINSLTGTARINPDGSEYVPLGESTAQGRMRELDFYAADQWRASTNLTVSAGVRYVLSLPFYPTNNSYTTVTPDSLCGISGRGTVAGCNLFQPGAVTGARPNYVQYPSGTYAYNVDRNNIAPSIGLAYQMPGMSGGVGRAIFGAVDGDSVVRGGFALAYQRPGMSDFTGVFGNNQGILQTLQRDNTNSTLPILLRTTPTLPAAPSVSYPIATNSLTNILNAFDANLQIPYTQSYTIGWQRKLGRDTALEIRYVGSRHRQDWETIDLNEPNIAGNGFANEFRRAQANLQANIAAGRGATFAYTGAPGTSPLPIFLAYAEPEPVRVHVQQRHGLHGGDDSQRPARQHDVPRERRRGGAAGQLLRRQPGRARRRALDDQRRRHALRLDAVRGAQALHRRRAVHGELCVGPRVHLAALRAAEADGGHSAERSGRRRRARVQDQLDLPAAVRARAEVGEHGERAEGGLRRRLVDRRHRAHPDRRDARLRQ
;
A
#
# COMPACT_ATOMS: atom_id res chain seq x y z
N PRO A 1 17.44 -38.19 26.12
CA PRO A 1 16.15 -38.35 26.83
C PRO A 1 16.30 -37.98 28.33
N ILE A 2 15.52 -37.00 28.80
CA ILE A 2 15.61 -36.51 30.20
C ILE A 2 14.94 -37.50 31.17
N LEU A 3 13.89 -38.19 30.71
CA LEU A 3 13.33 -39.36 31.36
C LEU A 3 13.30 -40.52 30.34
N LYS A 4 13.91 -41.65 30.70
CA LYS A 4 14.00 -42.83 29.83
C LYS A 4 12.60 -43.31 29.44
N ASN A 5 12.37 -43.45 28.14
CA ASN A 5 11.11 -43.91 27.55
C ASN A 5 9.86 -43.08 27.96
N LYS A 6 10.04 -41.80 28.30
CA LYS A 6 8.93 -40.87 28.58
C LYS A 6 9.11 -39.46 28.01
N ALA A 7 10.34 -38.91 28.02
CA ALA A 7 10.59 -37.52 27.62
C ALA A 7 11.64 -37.43 26.50
N PHE A 8 11.19 -37.02 25.32
CA PHE A 8 12.00 -36.77 24.14
C PHE A 8 11.97 -35.27 23.84
N PHE A 9 13.13 -34.66 23.61
CA PHE A 9 13.22 -33.26 23.23
C PHE A 9 14.07 -33.12 21.98
N PHE A 10 13.76 -32.10 21.19
CA PHE A 10 14.53 -31.69 20.03
C PHE A 10 14.81 -30.20 20.16
N PHE A 11 16.06 -29.83 19.91
CA PHE A 11 16.50 -28.45 19.80
C PHE A 11 17.26 -28.30 18.50
N ASN A 12 16.91 -27.28 17.72
CA ASN A 12 17.60 -26.87 16.51
C ASN A 12 17.97 -25.39 16.65
N TYR A 13 19.15 -25.01 16.20
CA TYR A 13 19.57 -23.61 16.12
C TYR A 13 20.07 -23.33 14.72
N GLU A 14 19.23 -22.71 13.90
CA GLU A 14 19.63 -22.15 12.63
C GLU A 14 20.04 -20.68 12.81
N GLU A 15 21.03 -20.24 12.04
CA GLU A 15 21.49 -18.86 12.04
C GLU A 15 21.89 -18.45 10.63
N GLU A 16 21.36 -17.32 10.17
CA GLU A 16 21.69 -16.75 8.87
C GLU A 16 22.40 -15.41 9.04
N ARG A 17 23.65 -15.33 8.57
CA ARG A 17 24.41 -14.09 8.39
C ARG A 17 24.62 -13.83 6.91
N ARG A 18 24.27 -12.62 6.44
CA ARG A 18 24.53 -12.19 5.07
C ARG A 18 25.18 -10.79 5.06
N PRO A 19 26.50 -10.69 5.29
CA PRO A 19 27.23 -9.46 5.03
C PRO A 19 27.36 -9.25 3.52
N ALA A 20 26.97 -8.08 3.03
CA ALA A 20 27.11 -7.67 1.64
C ALA A 20 27.43 -6.17 1.51
N LYS A 21 27.56 -5.67 0.28
CA LYS A 21 27.69 -4.24 -0.01
C LYS A 21 26.70 -3.86 -1.11
N GLY A 22 26.04 -2.71 -0.94
CA GLY A 22 25.17 -2.11 -1.94
C GLY A 22 25.80 -0.86 -2.54
N THR A 23 25.85 -0.79 -3.88
CA THR A 23 26.16 0.45 -4.60
C THR A 23 25.02 1.44 -4.39
N LEU A 24 25.34 2.62 -3.83
CA LEU A 24 24.41 3.73 -3.69
C LEU A 24 24.81 4.85 -4.63
N GLN A 25 23.82 5.35 -5.36
CA GLN A 25 23.91 6.60 -6.13
C GLN A 25 23.11 7.69 -5.43
N ARG A 26 23.66 8.90 -5.43
CA ARG A 26 23.09 10.11 -4.83
C ARG A 26 23.30 11.28 -5.79
N VAL A 27 22.40 12.24 -5.78
CA VAL A 27 22.56 13.49 -6.54
C VAL A 27 22.83 14.62 -5.55
N VAL A 28 23.94 15.31 -5.73
CA VAL A 28 24.39 16.43 -4.89
C VAL A 28 24.61 17.67 -5.74
N LEU A 29 24.54 18.87 -5.16
CA LEU A 29 24.94 20.09 -5.86
C LEU A 29 26.44 20.09 -6.20
N THR A 30 26.86 20.89 -7.17
CA THR A 30 28.26 21.34 -7.30
C THR A 30 28.65 22.29 -6.15
N PRO A 31 29.95 22.50 -5.86
CA PRO A 31 30.37 23.48 -4.85
C PRO A 31 29.84 24.89 -5.17
N ASP A 32 29.89 25.29 -6.43
CA ASP A 32 29.43 26.59 -6.91
C ASP A 32 27.92 26.78 -6.69
N ALA A 33 27.10 25.77 -7.05
CA ALA A 33 25.66 25.82 -6.85
C ALA A 33 25.27 25.80 -5.35
N ALA A 34 26.03 25.10 -4.50
CA ALA A 34 25.83 25.13 -3.05
C ALA A 34 26.15 26.51 -2.44
N ASN A 35 27.04 27.29 -3.07
CA ASN A 35 27.36 28.67 -2.70
C ASN A 35 26.51 29.73 -3.46
N GLY A 36 25.47 29.31 -4.18
CA GLY A 36 24.51 30.20 -4.85
C GLY A 36 24.83 30.60 -6.29
N THR A 37 25.87 30.04 -6.91
CA THR A 37 26.15 30.27 -8.34
C THR A 37 25.32 29.31 -9.21
N PHE A 38 24.23 29.82 -9.78
CA PHE A 38 23.37 29.10 -10.70
C PHE A 38 24.03 29.01 -12.08
N SER A 39 24.47 27.81 -12.45
CA SER A 39 24.98 27.48 -13.78
C SER A 39 23.86 26.88 -14.65
N TYR A 40 23.76 27.30 -15.92
CA TYR A 40 22.77 26.78 -16.88
C TYR A 40 23.35 26.67 -18.29
N ASN A 41 22.79 25.76 -19.10
CA ASN A 41 23.25 25.51 -20.47
C ASN A 41 22.54 26.43 -21.45
N THR A 42 23.28 27.03 -22.39
CA THR A 42 22.73 27.80 -23.52
C THR A 42 23.34 27.34 -24.83
N ALA A 43 22.79 27.78 -25.97
CA ALA A 43 23.38 27.54 -27.29
C ALA A 43 24.79 28.15 -27.46
N ALA A 44 25.19 29.07 -26.57
CA ALA A 44 26.54 29.66 -26.52
C ALA A 44 27.44 29.05 -25.43
N GLY A 45 27.07 27.88 -24.88
CA GLY A 45 27.77 27.23 -23.76
C GLY A 45 27.14 27.50 -22.39
N VAL A 46 27.86 27.13 -21.33
CA VAL A 46 27.40 27.32 -19.93
C VAL A 46 27.46 28.80 -19.55
N ARG A 47 26.40 29.29 -18.91
CA ARG A 47 26.33 30.62 -18.30
C ARG A 47 26.11 30.51 -16.79
N GLN A 48 26.50 31.54 -16.04
CA GLN A 48 26.41 31.57 -14.58
C GLN A 48 25.79 32.89 -14.09
N VAL A 49 24.96 32.79 -13.04
CA VAL A 49 24.39 33.92 -12.30
C VAL A 49 24.48 33.61 -10.80
N ASN A 50 25.08 34.49 -9.99
CA ASN A 50 25.06 34.29 -8.54
C ASN A 50 23.74 34.81 -7.95
N LEU A 51 22.93 33.88 -7.43
CA LEU A 51 21.57 34.14 -6.95
C LEU A 51 21.54 35.01 -5.68
N LEU A 52 22.60 34.98 -4.88
CA LEU A 52 22.71 35.77 -3.65
C LEU A 52 23.12 37.22 -3.97
N GLN A 53 24.02 37.43 -4.92
CA GLN A 53 24.36 38.76 -5.45
C GLN A 53 23.16 39.38 -6.19
N LEU A 54 22.44 38.59 -6.99
CA LEU A 54 21.18 39.03 -7.63
C LEU A 54 20.14 39.43 -6.58
N ALA A 55 19.99 38.64 -5.51
CA ALA A 55 19.09 38.96 -4.41
C ALA A 55 19.48 40.30 -3.73
N ALA A 56 20.76 40.49 -3.40
CA ALA A 56 21.25 41.73 -2.79
C ALA A 56 20.94 42.96 -3.66
N ALA A 57 21.18 42.87 -4.97
CA ALA A 57 20.89 43.94 -5.93
C ALA A 57 19.39 44.27 -6.07
N ASN A 58 18.50 43.34 -5.69
CA ASN A 58 17.04 43.50 -5.73
C ASN A 58 16.42 43.70 -4.33
N GLY A 59 17.22 44.00 -3.30
CA GLY A 59 16.74 44.20 -1.92
C GLY A 59 16.18 42.94 -1.25
N GLN A 60 16.52 41.76 -1.77
CA GLN A 60 16.05 40.45 -1.28
C GLN A 60 17.05 39.79 -0.34
N LEU A 61 16.58 38.77 0.40
CA LEU A 61 17.40 37.98 1.31
C LEU A 61 18.59 37.35 0.58
N ALA A 62 19.79 37.85 0.86
CA ALA A 62 21.03 37.55 0.14
C ALA A 62 22.01 36.63 0.90
N THR A 63 21.56 35.99 1.98
CA THR A 63 22.39 35.10 2.81
C THR A 63 21.85 33.69 2.82
N LEU A 64 22.75 32.70 2.81
CA LEU A 64 22.39 31.30 2.99
C LEU A 64 21.66 31.08 4.32
N ASP A 65 20.76 30.11 4.36
CA ASP A 65 20.18 29.63 5.62
C ASP A 65 21.24 28.81 6.40
N PRO A 66 21.48 29.07 7.69
CA PRO A 66 22.50 28.35 8.45
C PRO A 66 22.32 26.82 8.45
N THR A 67 21.06 26.34 8.44
CA THR A 67 20.73 24.91 8.43
C THR A 67 21.05 24.28 7.07
N ILE A 68 20.74 25.00 5.99
CA ILE A 68 20.97 24.55 4.62
C ILE A 68 22.47 24.59 4.28
N ALA A 69 23.14 25.70 4.61
CA ALA A 69 24.59 25.83 4.46
C ALA A 69 25.33 24.72 5.22
N LYS A 70 24.92 24.43 6.47
CA LYS A 70 25.50 23.33 7.23
C LYS A 70 25.28 21.98 6.55
N VAL A 71 24.03 21.62 6.22
CA VAL A 71 23.76 20.26 5.72
C VAL A 71 24.38 20.02 4.33
N LEU A 72 24.49 21.06 3.49
CA LEU A 72 25.24 20.98 2.23
C LEU A 72 26.76 20.82 2.46
N GLY A 73 27.30 21.47 3.49
CA GLY A 73 28.68 21.26 3.96
C GLY A 73 28.92 19.83 4.46
N ASP A 74 28.03 19.32 5.33
CA ASP A 74 28.07 17.94 5.82
C ASP A 74 28.03 16.92 4.67
N ILE A 75 27.15 17.13 3.67
CA ILE A 75 27.08 16.29 2.46
C ILE A 75 28.42 16.34 1.72
N ARG A 76 28.99 17.54 1.48
CA ARG A 76 30.26 17.68 0.77
C ARG A 76 31.39 16.96 1.50
N SER A 77 31.50 17.13 2.81
CA SER A 77 32.48 16.43 3.65
C SER A 77 32.32 14.91 3.55
N ALA A 78 31.09 14.39 3.60
CA ALA A 78 30.82 12.96 3.43
C ALA A 78 31.26 12.44 2.05
N THR A 79 31.06 13.20 0.96
CA THR A 79 31.55 12.81 -0.38
C THR A 79 33.08 12.72 -0.49
N GLY A 80 33.82 13.35 0.42
CA GLY A 80 35.29 13.24 0.50
C GLY A 80 35.80 12.01 1.24
N THR A 81 34.92 11.24 1.91
CA THR A 81 35.34 10.08 2.73
C THR A 81 35.52 8.78 1.95
N THR A 82 34.63 8.54 0.97
CA THR A 82 34.52 7.27 0.22
C THR A 82 33.82 7.51 -1.11
N GLY A 83 33.92 6.58 -2.05
CA GLY A 83 33.20 6.65 -3.33
C GLY A 83 33.84 7.61 -4.35
N SER A 84 33.05 8.07 -5.31
CA SER A 84 33.48 9.01 -6.34
C SER A 84 32.36 9.96 -6.78
N LEU A 85 32.75 11.10 -7.37
CA LEU A 85 31.86 12.09 -7.96
C LEU A 85 32.04 12.13 -9.48
N SER A 86 30.94 12.18 -10.22
CA SER A 86 30.92 12.47 -11.66
C SER A 86 29.99 13.66 -11.96
N GLY A 87 30.33 14.45 -12.98
CA GLY A 87 29.45 15.51 -13.47
C GLY A 87 28.22 14.95 -14.18
N LEU A 88 27.10 15.67 -14.10
CA LEU A 88 25.89 15.38 -14.86
C LEU A 88 25.65 16.46 -15.92
N SER A 89 24.74 16.20 -16.87
CA SER A 89 24.42 17.14 -17.96
C SER A 89 23.69 18.41 -17.51
N ASN A 90 23.15 18.44 -16.29
CA ASN A 90 22.78 19.69 -15.62
C ASN A 90 23.97 20.17 -14.74
N PRO A 91 24.57 21.35 -15.03
CA PRO A 91 25.81 21.80 -14.38
C PRO A 91 25.65 22.22 -12.90
N LEU A 92 24.42 22.22 -12.35
CA LEU A 92 24.22 22.44 -10.92
C LEU A 92 24.55 21.21 -10.06
N VAL A 93 24.66 20.02 -10.65
CA VAL A 93 24.68 18.76 -9.89
C VAL A 93 25.78 17.78 -10.33
N GLN A 94 26.14 16.93 -9.38
CA GLN A 94 27.06 15.80 -9.53
C GLN A 94 26.37 14.52 -9.07
N GLN A 95 26.67 13.40 -9.72
CA GLN A 95 26.32 12.09 -9.21
C GLN A 95 27.43 11.60 -8.28
N TYR A 96 27.06 11.32 -7.04
CA TYR A 96 27.93 10.69 -6.05
C TYR A 96 27.63 9.19 -6.00
N THR A 97 28.65 8.35 -6.18
CA THR A 97 28.51 6.89 -6.15
C THR A 97 29.41 6.31 -5.07
N PHE A 98 28.84 5.56 -4.12
CA PHE A 98 29.58 4.94 -3.02
C PHE A 98 29.06 3.53 -2.70
N GLN A 99 29.76 2.83 -1.81
CA GLN A 99 29.40 1.50 -1.34
C GLN A 99 28.98 1.56 0.13
N THR A 100 27.79 1.08 0.46
CA THR A 100 27.36 0.91 1.86
C THR A 100 27.40 -0.56 2.26
N PRO A 101 27.87 -0.94 3.46
CA PRO A 101 27.71 -2.29 3.97
C PRO A 101 26.24 -2.58 4.29
N THR A 102 25.84 -3.84 4.13
CA THR A 102 24.51 -4.32 4.54
C THR A 102 24.69 -5.60 5.33
N ASN A 103 24.11 -5.66 6.52
CA ASN A 103 24.23 -6.78 7.45
C ASN A 103 22.85 -7.35 7.77
N ASN A 104 22.75 -8.67 7.68
CA ASN A 104 21.64 -9.44 8.23
C ASN A 104 22.14 -10.39 9.31
N PHE A 105 21.40 -10.51 10.41
CA PHE A 105 21.60 -11.49 11.47
C PHE A 105 20.24 -12.04 11.88
N ASN A 106 19.95 -13.26 11.44
CA ASN A 106 18.64 -13.89 11.57
C ASN A 106 18.75 -15.21 12.35
N PRO A 107 18.80 -15.19 13.70
CA PRO A 107 18.81 -16.41 14.51
C PRO A 107 17.41 -17.03 14.58
N ALA A 108 17.35 -18.35 14.40
CA ALA A 108 16.14 -19.15 14.30
C ALA A 108 16.18 -20.45 15.15
N PRO A 109 16.18 -20.36 16.49
CA PRO A 109 15.97 -21.51 17.36
C PRO A 109 14.56 -22.11 17.23
N THR A 110 14.50 -23.45 17.15
CA THR A 110 13.28 -24.25 17.28
C THR A 110 13.45 -25.26 18.43
N PHE A 111 12.41 -25.36 19.25
CA PHE A 111 12.29 -26.34 20.33
C PHE A 111 11.07 -27.24 20.13
N ARG A 112 11.19 -28.51 20.50
CA ARG A 112 10.08 -29.45 20.61
C ARG A 112 10.26 -30.38 21.80
N LEU A 113 9.16 -30.68 22.49
CA LEU A 113 9.04 -31.66 23.55
C LEU A 113 7.93 -32.65 23.20
N ASP A 114 8.22 -33.94 23.30
CA ASP A 114 7.24 -35.02 23.33
C ASP A 114 7.32 -35.69 24.71
N TYR A 115 6.21 -35.75 25.42
CA TYR A 115 6.12 -36.31 26.76
C TYR A 115 4.94 -37.30 26.89
N ASP A 116 5.29 -38.57 27.04
CA ASP A 116 4.34 -39.66 27.27
C ASP A 116 3.97 -39.69 28.77
N VAL A 117 2.93 -38.93 29.13
CA VAL A 117 2.39 -38.78 30.49
C VAL A 117 1.99 -40.15 31.04
N SER A 118 1.26 -40.93 30.23
CA SER A 118 0.94 -42.34 30.46
C SER A 118 0.92 -43.11 29.13
N GLN A 119 0.64 -44.42 29.16
CA GLN A 119 0.43 -45.22 27.93
C GLN A 119 -0.73 -44.69 27.05
N ASN A 120 -1.68 -43.97 27.65
CA ASN A 120 -2.87 -43.46 26.97
C ASN A 120 -2.82 -41.95 26.69
N HIS A 121 -1.87 -41.20 27.28
CA HIS A 121 -1.83 -39.74 27.21
C HIS A 121 -0.44 -39.23 26.82
N ARG A 122 -0.35 -38.52 25.69
CA ARG A 122 0.88 -37.90 25.19
C ARG A 122 0.68 -36.40 25.02
N LEU A 123 1.50 -35.63 25.71
CA LEU A 123 1.65 -34.19 25.51
C LEU A 123 2.75 -33.95 24.47
N THR A 124 2.49 -33.11 23.48
CA THR A 124 3.49 -32.63 22.51
C THR A 124 3.47 -31.11 22.55
N GLY A 125 4.62 -30.46 22.53
CA GLY A 125 4.75 -29.01 22.43
C GLY A 125 5.88 -28.63 21.49
N SER A 126 5.68 -27.59 20.69
CA SER A 126 6.70 -27.12 19.74
C SER A 126 6.64 -25.61 19.57
N MET A 127 7.80 -24.96 19.64
CA MET A 127 7.95 -23.51 19.45
C MET A 127 9.05 -23.25 18.43
N ASN A 128 8.75 -22.42 17.43
CA ASN A 128 9.72 -21.85 16.51
C ASN A 128 9.85 -20.37 16.82
N TYR A 129 11.07 -19.87 16.92
CA TYR A 129 11.38 -18.45 17.02
C TYR A 129 12.28 -18.07 15.84
N ARG A 130 12.07 -16.89 15.25
CA ARG A 130 13.02 -16.29 14.31
C ARG A 130 13.02 -14.79 14.50
N HIS A 131 14.15 -14.27 14.97
CA HIS A 131 14.42 -12.84 14.81
C HIS A 131 14.93 -12.60 13.38
N ILE A 132 14.45 -11.53 12.77
CA ILE A 132 14.90 -11.05 11.46
C ILE A 132 15.38 -9.62 11.67
N ASN A 133 16.60 -9.33 11.26
CA ASN A 133 17.14 -7.98 11.23
C ASN A 133 17.82 -7.71 9.87
N SER A 134 17.46 -6.59 9.25
CA SER A 134 18.07 -6.09 8.02
C SER A 134 18.52 -4.66 8.21
N THR A 135 19.84 -4.45 8.29
CA THR A 135 20.42 -3.15 8.61
C THR A 135 21.57 -2.75 7.65
N PRO A 136 21.50 -1.58 7.00
CA PRO A 136 20.31 -0.74 6.87
C PRO A 136 19.26 -1.41 5.95
N ASP A 137 17.99 -1.03 6.07
CA ASP A 137 16.90 -1.62 5.28
C ASP A 137 16.98 -1.20 3.80
N THR A 138 17.45 -2.12 2.97
CA THR A 138 17.54 -1.96 1.51
C THR A 138 16.22 -2.19 0.78
N THR A 139 15.22 -2.78 1.42
CA THR A 139 13.94 -3.15 0.79
C THR A 139 12.94 -1.99 0.87
N ASN A 140 12.86 -1.31 2.02
CA ASN A 140 11.98 -0.14 2.19
C ASN A 140 12.69 1.20 1.93
N ASN A 141 13.98 1.15 1.57
CA ASN A 141 14.86 2.29 1.27
C ASN A 141 15.41 3.04 2.50
N ALA A 142 15.38 2.54 3.74
CA ALA A 142 15.96 3.21 4.90
C ALA A 142 17.51 3.21 4.96
N GLN A 143 18.15 2.99 3.81
CA GLN A 143 19.60 3.08 3.59
C GLN A 143 20.17 4.45 3.99
N VAL A 144 21.44 4.47 4.35
CA VAL A 144 22.13 5.72 4.70
C VAL A 144 22.08 6.72 3.53
N PRO A 145 21.73 7.99 3.77
CA PRO A 145 21.69 9.00 2.71
C PRO A 145 23.11 9.34 2.23
N PHE A 146 24.04 9.62 3.14
CA PHE A 146 25.46 9.87 2.87
C PHE A 146 26.34 9.24 3.97
N PRO A 147 27.61 8.89 3.72
CA PRO A 147 28.48 8.27 4.72
C PRO A 147 28.50 9.00 6.07
N GLY A 148 28.25 8.24 7.15
CA GLY A 148 28.24 8.75 8.53
C GLY A 148 26.94 9.42 8.99
N PHE A 149 25.96 9.69 8.10
CA PHE A 149 24.70 10.34 8.49
C PHE A 149 23.82 9.42 9.36
N PRO A 150 23.23 9.92 10.46
CA PRO A 150 22.52 9.09 11.43
C PRO A 150 21.08 8.71 11.04
N GLN A 151 20.47 9.37 10.04
CA GLN A 151 19.07 9.12 9.65
C GLN A 151 18.92 7.93 8.69
N THR A 152 19.35 6.76 9.15
CA THR A 152 19.17 5.44 8.51
C THR A 152 18.38 4.53 9.45
N GLY A 153 17.83 3.42 8.96
CA GLY A 153 17.04 2.51 9.79
C GLY A 153 17.07 1.06 9.33
N SER A 154 16.48 0.19 10.15
CA SER A 154 16.47 -1.26 9.96
C SER A 154 15.06 -1.85 9.88
N GLN A 155 14.89 -2.97 9.18
CA GLN A 155 13.69 -3.79 9.34
C GLN A 155 13.95 -4.84 10.41
N GLN A 156 13.12 -4.84 11.46
CA GLN A 156 13.21 -5.80 12.54
C GLN A 156 11.89 -6.56 12.68
N SER A 157 11.94 -7.88 12.84
CA SER A 157 10.75 -8.68 13.13
C SER A 157 11.09 -9.89 13.99
N THR A 158 10.48 -9.97 15.17
CA THR A 158 10.62 -11.12 16.06
C THR A 158 9.40 -12.01 15.88
N ARG A 159 9.55 -13.04 15.03
CA ARG A 159 8.47 -13.96 14.66
C ARG A 159 8.51 -15.18 15.54
N TRP A 160 7.35 -15.67 15.95
CA TRP A 160 7.22 -16.87 16.74
C TRP A 160 5.99 -17.66 16.29
N THR A 161 6.07 -18.98 16.35
CA THR A 161 4.92 -19.88 16.21
C THR A 161 5.02 -20.96 17.29
N THR A 162 3.90 -21.26 17.93
CA THR A 162 3.81 -22.28 18.97
C THR A 162 2.63 -23.20 18.71
N SER A 163 2.76 -24.49 19.03
CA SER A 163 1.67 -25.44 18.97
C SER A 163 1.90 -26.59 19.95
N GLU A 164 0.88 -26.81 20.78
CA GLU A 164 0.85 -27.74 21.89
C GLU A 164 -0.37 -28.65 21.72
N SER A 165 -0.23 -29.98 21.77
CA SER A 165 -1.38 -30.88 21.78
C SER A 165 -1.28 -31.98 22.83
N LEU A 166 -2.43 -32.30 23.43
CA LEU A 166 -2.64 -33.41 24.34
C LEU A 166 -3.47 -34.46 23.63
N ARG A 167 -2.83 -35.57 23.25
CA ARG A 167 -3.49 -36.71 22.61
C ARG A 167 -3.82 -37.78 23.64
N SER A 168 -5.07 -38.20 23.67
CA SER A 168 -5.65 -39.09 24.68
C SER A 168 -6.41 -40.26 24.05
N THR A 169 -5.99 -41.49 24.32
CA THR A 169 -6.71 -42.72 23.97
C THR A 169 -7.65 -43.09 25.13
N LEU A 170 -8.95 -42.97 24.92
CA LEU A 170 -9.98 -43.13 25.94
C LEU A 170 -10.72 -44.46 25.73
N GLY A 171 -10.18 -45.52 26.33
CA GLY A 171 -10.66 -46.89 26.10
C GLY A 171 -10.28 -47.42 24.71
N SER A 172 -11.00 -48.44 24.23
CA SER A 172 -10.69 -49.14 22.97
C SER A 172 -11.22 -48.48 21.69
N HIS A 173 -12.02 -47.41 21.80
CA HIS A 173 -12.81 -46.89 20.68
C HIS A 173 -12.70 -45.37 20.45
N LEU A 174 -12.14 -44.60 21.37
CA LEU A 174 -12.11 -43.14 21.28
C LEU A 174 -10.66 -42.63 21.36
N VAL A 175 -10.28 -41.77 20.42
CA VAL A 175 -9.04 -40.98 20.49
C VAL A 175 -9.40 -39.51 20.38
N ASN A 176 -8.97 -38.73 21.36
CA ASN A 176 -9.10 -37.28 21.39
C ASN A 176 -7.72 -36.62 21.21
N GLU A 177 -7.68 -35.47 20.53
CA GLU A 177 -6.54 -34.57 20.50
C GLU A 177 -7.05 -33.14 20.69
N ALA A 178 -6.82 -32.60 21.89
CA ALA A 178 -6.94 -31.17 22.16
C ALA A 178 -5.63 -30.49 21.75
N ARG A 179 -5.71 -29.34 21.06
CA ARG A 179 -4.57 -28.56 20.61
C ARG A 179 -4.76 -27.08 20.91
N PHE A 180 -3.68 -26.45 21.33
CA PHE A 180 -3.52 -25.01 21.40
C PHE A 180 -2.37 -24.59 20.48
N GLY A 181 -2.33 -23.31 20.14
CA GLY A 181 -1.23 -22.74 19.42
C GLY A 181 -1.42 -21.25 19.15
N GLY A 182 -0.37 -20.64 18.61
CA GLY A 182 -0.39 -19.24 18.27
C GLY A 182 0.76 -18.84 17.35
N THR A 183 0.61 -17.67 16.73
CA THR A 183 1.62 -17.06 15.87
C THR A 183 1.68 -15.56 16.12
N GLY A 184 2.87 -15.00 16.24
CA GLY A 184 3.09 -13.56 16.27
C GLY A 184 4.35 -13.18 15.48
N GLY A 185 4.55 -11.89 15.27
CA GLY A 185 5.51 -11.44 14.27
C GLY A 185 5.42 -9.97 13.93
N ALA A 186 5.30 -9.11 14.95
CA ALA A 186 5.46 -7.68 14.82
C ALA A 186 6.62 -7.33 13.85
N THR A 187 6.33 -6.50 12.87
CA THR A 187 7.31 -5.99 11.91
C THR A 187 7.47 -4.50 12.16
N LEU A 188 8.69 -4.11 12.51
CA LEU A 188 9.11 -2.77 12.85
C LEU A 188 9.90 -2.20 11.67
N PHE A 189 9.49 -1.03 11.17
CA PHE A 189 10.12 -0.35 10.04
C PHE A 189 10.87 0.87 10.57
N SER A 190 12.19 0.75 10.64
CA SER A 190 13.12 1.74 11.18
C SER A 190 12.82 2.13 12.65
N PRO A 191 12.73 1.18 13.60
CA PRO A 191 12.40 1.45 15.01
C PRO A 191 13.44 2.28 15.77
N GLU A 192 14.64 2.49 15.23
CA GLU A 192 15.65 3.40 15.80
C GLU A 192 15.36 4.88 15.52
N LEU A 193 14.49 5.21 14.55
CA LEU A 193 14.20 6.58 14.17
C LEU A 193 13.38 7.32 15.24
N ASN A 194 13.92 8.44 15.71
CA ASN A 194 13.30 9.32 16.69
C ASN A 194 13.76 10.77 16.46
N ALA A 195 13.07 11.75 17.04
CA ALA A 195 13.29 13.17 16.75
C ALA A 195 14.73 13.68 17.03
N SER A 196 15.48 13.07 17.97
CA SER A 196 16.87 13.49 18.26
C SER A 196 17.82 13.31 17.07
N LEU A 197 17.49 12.43 16.11
CA LEU A 197 18.27 12.26 14.89
C LEU A 197 18.17 13.46 13.92
N TRP A 198 17.20 14.36 14.11
CA TRP A 198 17.04 15.59 13.32
C TRP A 198 17.34 16.87 14.12
N GLN A 199 17.17 16.86 15.44
CA GLN A 199 17.42 18.00 16.33
C GLN A 199 18.88 18.46 16.33
N GLY A 200 19.13 19.75 16.55
CA GLY A 200 20.49 20.29 16.66
C GLY A 200 21.28 20.35 15.34
N THR A 201 22.61 20.35 15.46
CA THR A 201 23.57 20.73 14.41
C THR A 201 24.78 19.79 14.30
N GLY A 202 24.67 18.55 14.78
CA GLY A 202 25.62 17.47 14.46
C GLY A 202 25.62 17.08 12.96
N LEU A 203 26.36 16.04 12.60
CA LEU A 203 26.48 15.58 11.20
C LEU A 203 25.11 15.19 10.62
N GLY A 204 24.65 15.90 9.58
CA GLY A 204 23.36 15.66 8.95
C GLY A 204 22.13 16.09 9.77
N GLN A 205 22.32 16.59 10.99
CA GLN A 205 21.24 17.16 11.80
C GLN A 205 20.80 18.51 11.24
N THR A 206 19.52 18.81 11.41
CA THR A 206 18.76 19.76 10.59
C THR A 206 17.74 20.52 11.43
N ASN A 207 18.14 20.82 12.68
CA ASN A 207 17.40 21.58 13.69
C ASN A 207 15.93 21.16 13.90
N GLY A 208 15.64 19.85 13.79
CA GLY A 208 14.31 19.29 14.04
C GLY A 208 13.38 19.24 12.82
N TYR A 209 13.87 19.50 11.61
CA TYR A 209 13.07 19.45 10.37
C TYR A 209 13.60 18.40 9.38
N ARG A 210 12.71 17.65 8.74
CA ARG A 210 13.05 16.86 7.54
C ARG A 210 12.97 17.76 6.31
N LEU A 211 14.03 17.83 5.49
CA LEU A 211 14.19 18.88 4.47
C LEU A 211 14.01 18.30 3.06
N ASP A 212 13.10 18.88 2.25
CA ASP A 212 12.78 18.34 0.92
C ASP A 212 13.60 18.94 -0.24
N LEU A 213 14.91 18.72 -0.21
CA LEU A 213 15.82 19.12 -1.28
C LEU A 213 15.47 18.45 -2.63
N PHE A 214 14.91 17.23 -2.60
CA PHE A 214 14.49 16.39 -3.74
C PHE A 214 13.43 17.01 -4.65
N ASN A 215 12.61 17.94 -4.15
CA ASN A 215 11.70 18.75 -4.95
C ASN A 215 12.16 20.21 -5.10
N ALA A 216 13.11 20.67 -4.27
CA ALA A 216 13.65 22.02 -4.31
C ALA A 216 14.67 22.27 -5.44
N CYS A 217 15.36 21.23 -5.93
CA CYS A 217 16.24 21.29 -7.10
C CYS A 217 16.45 19.84 -7.65
N CYS A 218 16.80 19.60 -8.91
CA CYS A 218 17.22 20.51 -9.97
C CYS A 218 16.49 20.20 -11.30
N GLY A 219 15.17 20.16 -11.24
CA GLY A 219 14.31 19.66 -12.34
C GLY A 219 14.08 18.15 -12.24
N ALA A 220 13.06 17.65 -12.95
CA ALA A 220 12.50 16.32 -12.69
C ALA A 220 13.46 15.13 -12.85
N GLY A 221 14.52 15.27 -13.65
CA GLY A 221 15.57 14.26 -13.88
C GLY A 221 16.86 14.45 -13.05
N PHE A 222 16.98 15.53 -12.27
CA PHE A 222 18.20 15.87 -11.51
C PHE A 222 17.86 16.21 -10.04
N ARG A 223 16.92 15.45 -9.47
CA ARG A 223 16.42 15.64 -8.10
C ARG A 223 17.52 15.35 -7.08
N LEU A 224 17.80 16.30 -6.19
CA LEU A 224 18.80 16.12 -5.12
C LEU A 224 18.41 14.97 -4.18
N THR A 225 19.39 14.24 -3.64
CA THR A 225 19.08 13.28 -2.57
C THR A 225 18.96 14.01 -1.23
N ASN A 226 17.84 13.78 -0.54
CA ASN A 226 17.58 14.38 0.76
C ASN A 226 18.60 13.89 1.82
N PRO A 227 19.13 14.77 2.68
CA PRO A 227 20.13 14.41 3.68
C PRO A 227 19.58 13.61 4.87
N ASN A 228 18.29 13.78 5.17
CA ASN A 228 17.70 13.43 6.46
C ASN A 228 16.38 12.67 6.27
N THR A 229 16.44 11.67 5.39
CA THR A 229 15.30 10.93 4.83
C THR A 229 14.53 10.06 5.81
N GLY A 230 15.17 9.62 6.90
CA GLY A 230 14.63 8.56 7.73
C GLY A 230 14.39 7.31 6.90
N ASN A 231 13.14 6.84 6.85
CA ASN A 231 12.76 5.54 6.29
C ASN A 231 12.84 5.44 4.74
N THR A 232 12.98 6.55 3.99
CA THR A 232 12.97 6.51 2.50
C THR A 232 14.09 7.33 1.84
N SER A 233 15.29 6.74 1.68
CA SER A 233 16.51 7.40 1.20
C SER A 233 16.50 7.92 -0.25
N THR A 234 15.50 7.54 -1.05
CA THR A 234 15.45 7.77 -2.51
C THR A 234 14.24 8.56 -2.98
N ASN A 235 13.25 8.83 -2.11
CA ASN A 235 11.97 9.42 -2.46
C ASN A 235 11.62 10.61 -1.54
N GLY A 236 10.68 11.45 -1.99
CA GLY A 236 10.10 12.56 -1.21
C GLY A 236 9.28 12.17 0.03
N GLY A 237 9.44 10.96 0.57
CA GLY A 237 8.73 10.49 1.76
C GLY A 237 9.14 11.22 3.04
N GLY A 238 8.18 11.46 3.93
CA GLY A 238 8.42 12.10 5.23
C GLY A 238 9.17 11.20 6.21
N ALA A 239 9.74 11.81 7.26
CA ALA A 239 10.36 11.09 8.37
C ALA A 239 9.26 10.39 9.21
N ASN A 240 8.91 9.16 8.84
CA ASN A 240 7.81 8.40 9.45
C ASN A 240 8.29 7.12 10.14
N GLY A 241 7.83 6.91 11.37
CA GLY A 241 7.95 5.65 12.10
C GLY A 241 6.73 4.78 11.86
N GLN A 242 6.93 3.47 11.68
CA GLN A 242 5.82 2.53 11.43
C GLN A 242 6.15 1.16 12.02
N SER A 243 5.21 0.59 12.77
CA SER A 243 5.26 -0.83 13.15
C SER A 243 3.88 -1.45 13.08
N ARG A 244 3.79 -2.77 12.85
CA ARG A 244 2.50 -3.48 12.76
C ARG A 244 2.64 -4.95 13.09
N GLU A 245 1.58 -5.54 13.62
CA GLU A 245 1.47 -6.98 13.86
C GLU A 245 0.07 -7.47 13.48
N ALA A 246 0.01 -8.67 12.93
CA ALA A 246 -1.16 -9.52 12.98
C ALA A 246 -0.75 -10.81 13.69
N SER A 247 -1.36 -11.09 14.83
CA SER A 247 -1.13 -12.30 15.62
C SER A 247 -2.38 -13.16 15.62
N THR A 248 -2.22 -14.47 15.75
CA THR A 248 -3.33 -15.43 15.75
C THR A 248 -3.15 -16.38 16.92
N TRP A 249 -4.25 -16.68 17.61
CA TRP A 249 -4.34 -17.73 18.62
C TRP A 249 -5.38 -18.75 18.18
N VAL A 250 -5.11 -20.03 18.44
CA VAL A 250 -5.97 -21.15 18.05
C VAL A 250 -6.14 -22.11 19.22
N ALA A 251 -7.38 -22.52 19.45
CA ALA A 251 -7.73 -23.68 20.27
C ALA A 251 -8.56 -24.63 19.41
N GLU A 252 -8.22 -25.92 19.38
CA GLU A 252 -8.85 -26.98 18.60
C GLU A 252 -9.11 -28.18 19.52
N ASP A 253 -10.25 -28.84 19.36
CA ASP A 253 -10.47 -30.19 19.89
C ASP A 253 -10.98 -31.10 18.76
N THR A 254 -10.42 -32.31 18.70
CA THR A 254 -10.80 -33.32 17.70
C THR A 254 -10.91 -34.68 18.36
N ALA A 255 -12.07 -35.31 18.27
CA ALA A 255 -12.36 -36.63 18.81
C ALA A 255 -12.77 -37.59 17.68
N THR A 256 -12.07 -38.71 17.52
CA THR A 256 -12.41 -39.79 16.58
C THR A 256 -12.87 -41.03 17.35
N PHE A 257 -14.11 -41.44 17.10
CA PHE A 257 -14.76 -42.63 17.66
C PHE A 257 -14.93 -43.72 16.59
N ILE A 258 -14.33 -44.89 16.81
CA ILE A 258 -14.32 -46.01 15.86
C ILE A 258 -15.11 -47.19 16.43
N ARG A 259 -16.25 -47.53 15.80
CA ARG A 259 -17.10 -48.65 16.21
C ARG A 259 -17.67 -49.40 15.01
N GLY A 260 -17.23 -50.65 14.84
CA GLY A 260 -17.69 -51.53 13.77
C GLY A 260 -17.39 -50.97 12.38
N LYS A 261 -18.42 -50.62 11.62
CA LYS A 261 -18.33 -50.05 10.26
C LYS A 261 -18.12 -48.54 10.21
N HIS A 262 -18.17 -47.85 11.35
CA HIS A 262 -18.19 -46.39 11.46
C HIS A 262 -16.92 -45.84 12.11
N SER A 263 -16.54 -44.63 11.70
CA SER A 263 -15.37 -43.90 12.19
C SER A 263 -15.73 -42.41 12.22
N VAL A 264 -16.43 -42.03 13.29
CA VAL A 264 -17.01 -40.70 13.48
C VAL A 264 -15.96 -39.77 14.07
N THR A 265 -15.57 -38.73 13.34
CA THR A 265 -14.72 -37.64 13.85
C THR A 265 -15.56 -36.39 14.07
N PHE A 266 -15.51 -35.84 15.27
CA PHE A 266 -16.23 -34.64 15.68
C PHE A 266 -15.33 -33.73 16.52
N GLY A 267 -15.68 -32.46 16.64
CA GLY A 267 -14.88 -31.50 17.37
C GLY A 267 -15.28 -30.06 17.12
N GLY A 268 -14.38 -29.15 17.47
CA GLY A 268 -14.56 -27.73 17.21
C GLY A 268 -13.24 -26.97 17.27
N SER A 269 -13.26 -25.71 16.84
CA SER A 269 -12.12 -24.80 16.95
C SER A 269 -12.56 -23.39 17.30
N MET A 270 -11.62 -22.65 17.88
CA MET A 270 -11.71 -21.22 18.13
C MET A 270 -10.43 -20.59 17.58
N VAL A 271 -10.59 -19.61 16.69
CA VAL A 271 -9.50 -18.79 16.17
C VAL A 271 -9.74 -17.36 16.63
N GLN A 272 -8.72 -16.71 17.19
CA GLN A 272 -8.71 -15.27 17.42
C GLN A 272 -7.58 -14.65 16.60
N ALA A 273 -7.91 -13.67 15.77
CA ALA A 273 -6.93 -12.83 15.09
C ALA A 273 -6.92 -11.45 15.77
N ASP A 274 -5.73 -10.98 16.14
CA ASP A 274 -5.47 -9.68 16.74
C ASP A 274 -4.57 -8.86 15.81
N VAL A 275 -4.93 -7.61 15.55
CA VAL A 275 -4.12 -6.68 14.73
C VAL A 275 -3.84 -5.39 15.49
N TRP A 276 -2.62 -4.89 15.35
CA TRP A 276 -2.29 -3.51 15.72
C TRP A 276 -1.40 -2.86 14.66
N ILE A 277 -1.66 -1.58 14.40
CA ILE A 277 -0.93 -0.76 13.43
C ILE A 277 -0.52 0.54 14.11
N LYS A 278 0.79 0.75 14.22
CA LYS A 278 1.44 1.95 14.73
C LYS A 278 2.00 2.78 13.58
N GLN A 279 1.75 4.08 13.63
CA GLN A 279 2.26 5.06 12.66
C GLN A 279 2.52 6.40 13.34
N GLN A 280 3.62 7.06 12.98
CA GLN A 280 4.02 8.38 13.49
C GLN A 280 4.70 9.19 12.37
N THR A 281 4.49 10.51 12.33
CA THR A 281 5.42 11.44 11.65
C THR A 281 6.33 12.04 12.71
N ILE A 282 7.64 11.78 12.61
CA ILE A 282 8.62 11.98 13.68
C ILE A 282 9.03 13.46 13.80
N VAL A 283 9.14 14.15 12.65
CA VAL A 283 9.47 15.57 12.54
C VAL A 283 8.72 16.20 11.35
N PRO A 284 8.43 17.51 11.37
CA PRO A 284 7.80 18.20 10.26
C PRO A 284 8.69 18.20 9.01
N THR A 285 8.05 18.23 7.84
CA THR A 285 8.70 18.31 6.54
C THR A 285 8.65 19.75 6.01
N ALA A 286 9.81 20.33 5.76
CA ALA A 286 9.94 21.63 5.10
C ALA A 286 10.13 21.44 3.58
N THR A 287 9.23 22.03 2.79
CA THR A 287 9.33 22.12 1.33
C THR A 287 9.70 23.54 0.91
N PHE A 288 10.55 23.70 -0.11
CA PHE A 288 11.12 25.01 -0.48
C PHE A 288 10.52 25.55 -1.79
N GLY A 289 10.43 26.87 -1.89
CA GLY A 289 10.01 27.59 -3.10
C GLY A 289 9.94 29.10 -2.87
N VAL A 290 9.93 29.88 -3.94
CA VAL A 290 9.52 31.30 -3.89
C VAL A 290 8.11 31.38 -4.46
N LEU A 291 7.18 31.92 -3.68
CA LEU A 291 5.78 32.05 -4.03
C LEU A 291 5.56 33.25 -4.96
N ALA A 292 4.60 33.16 -5.87
CA ALA A 292 4.32 34.22 -6.85
C ALA A 292 3.86 35.55 -6.23
N THR A 293 3.49 35.55 -4.95
CA THR A 293 3.13 36.73 -4.15
C THR A 293 4.31 37.36 -3.40
N GLU A 294 5.48 36.71 -3.36
CA GLU A 294 6.69 37.30 -2.80
C GLU A 294 7.36 38.25 -3.79
N SER A 295 7.87 39.39 -3.33
CA SER A 295 8.68 40.30 -4.16
C SER A 295 9.96 39.63 -4.71
N ALA A 296 10.45 38.58 -4.05
CA ALA A 296 11.55 37.74 -4.54
C ALA A 296 11.25 37.05 -5.88
N SER A 297 9.99 36.85 -6.25
CA SER A 297 9.63 36.29 -7.56
C SER A 297 10.06 37.21 -8.72
N GLN A 298 10.09 38.53 -8.50
CA GLN A 298 10.33 39.54 -9.53
C GLN A 298 11.77 39.54 -10.07
N MET A 299 12.74 38.95 -9.37
CA MET A 299 14.11 38.84 -9.87
C MET A 299 14.33 37.68 -10.86
N PHE A 300 13.35 36.78 -11.02
CA PHE A 300 13.44 35.61 -11.90
C PHE A 300 12.86 35.91 -13.29
N THR A 301 13.58 36.71 -14.08
CA THR A 301 13.20 37.13 -15.43
C THR A 301 14.28 36.81 -16.46
N GLY A 302 13.90 36.69 -17.73
CA GLY A 302 14.87 36.45 -18.83
C GLY A 302 15.90 37.55 -19.04
N ALA A 303 15.71 38.74 -18.47
CA ALA A 303 16.70 39.82 -18.43
C ALA A 303 17.84 39.52 -17.44
N ASN A 304 17.51 38.94 -16.28
CA ASN A 304 18.49 38.55 -15.25
C ASN A 304 19.14 37.18 -15.56
N PHE A 305 18.56 36.38 -16.45
CA PHE A 305 19.08 35.09 -16.90
C PHE A 305 19.17 35.02 -18.45
N PRO A 306 20.07 35.79 -19.09
CA PRO A 306 20.07 35.93 -20.55
C PRO A 306 20.36 34.60 -21.27
N GLY A 307 19.43 34.18 -22.13
CA GLY A 307 19.51 32.92 -22.88
C GLY A 307 19.08 31.66 -22.13
N ALA A 308 18.57 31.81 -20.90
CA ALA A 308 17.94 30.72 -20.14
C ALA A 308 16.55 30.37 -20.69
N SER A 309 16.10 29.13 -20.53
CA SER A 309 14.70 28.77 -20.74
C SER A 309 13.85 29.13 -19.50
N GLN A 310 12.53 29.15 -19.64
CA GLN A 310 11.63 29.32 -18.49
C GLN A 310 11.81 28.19 -17.44
N ALA A 311 12.22 26.99 -17.85
CA ALA A 311 12.51 25.90 -16.92
C ALA A 311 13.77 26.19 -16.10
N ASP A 312 14.83 26.73 -16.72
CA ASP A 312 16.05 27.15 -16.02
C ASP A 312 15.76 28.30 -15.04
N ILE A 313 14.94 29.29 -15.43
CA ILE A 313 14.54 30.41 -14.57
C ILE A 313 13.76 29.90 -13.34
N THR A 314 12.81 28.99 -13.52
CA THR A 314 12.09 28.33 -12.40
C THR A 314 13.04 27.48 -11.54
N GLN A 315 14.07 26.88 -12.14
CA GLN A 315 15.09 26.12 -11.40
C GLN A 315 16.02 27.02 -10.58
N ALA A 316 16.36 28.21 -11.08
CA ALA A 316 17.07 29.25 -10.33
C ALA A 316 16.23 29.75 -9.14
N GLN A 317 14.93 29.95 -9.35
CA GLN A 317 13.97 30.33 -8.30
C GLN A 317 13.92 29.30 -7.17
N ASN A 318 13.82 28.01 -7.51
CA ASN A 318 13.75 26.95 -6.50
C ASN A 318 15.10 26.71 -5.79
N LEU A 319 16.23 26.80 -6.50
CA LEU A 319 17.56 26.76 -5.87
C LEU A 319 17.75 27.94 -4.90
N TYR A 320 17.39 29.16 -5.28
CA TYR A 320 17.44 30.33 -4.41
C TYR A 320 16.58 30.15 -3.15
N ALA A 321 15.36 29.63 -3.30
CA ALA A 321 14.48 29.35 -2.18
C ALA A 321 15.11 28.33 -1.21
N MET A 322 15.65 27.23 -1.74
CA MET A 322 16.32 26.21 -0.95
C MET A 322 17.51 26.81 -0.17
N LEU A 323 18.41 27.50 -0.86
CA LEU A 323 19.62 28.07 -0.28
C LEU A 323 19.36 29.15 0.77
N THR A 324 18.32 29.97 0.58
CA THR A 324 17.92 31.00 1.55
C THR A 324 16.95 30.51 2.62
N GLY A 325 16.47 29.26 2.53
CA GLY A 325 15.56 28.65 3.49
C GLY A 325 14.10 29.11 3.35
N ARG A 326 13.67 29.64 2.19
CA ARG A 326 12.28 30.02 1.93
C ARG A 326 11.40 28.79 1.79
N ILE A 327 10.46 28.64 2.71
CA ILE A 327 9.55 27.51 2.82
C ILE A 327 8.25 27.83 2.08
N ASN A 328 7.93 26.98 1.09
CA ASN A 328 6.66 26.99 0.37
C ASN A 328 5.54 26.40 1.24
N SER A 329 5.82 25.30 1.92
CA SER A 329 4.91 24.66 2.88
C SER A 329 5.68 23.84 3.92
N LEU A 330 5.30 23.99 5.18
CA LEU A 330 5.74 23.19 6.32
C LEU A 330 4.59 22.23 6.69
N THR A 331 4.82 20.93 6.54
CA THR A 331 3.80 19.90 6.77
C THR A 331 4.18 18.96 7.91
N GLY A 332 3.18 18.48 8.63
CA GLY A 332 3.28 17.48 9.66
C GLY A 332 1.94 16.78 9.83
N THR A 333 1.82 15.93 10.85
CA THR A 333 0.55 15.27 11.15
C THR A 333 0.24 15.35 12.64
N ALA A 334 -1.04 15.42 12.97
CA ALA A 334 -1.55 15.10 14.29
C ALA A 334 -2.27 13.75 14.21
N ARG A 335 -2.13 12.93 15.24
CA ARG A 335 -2.59 11.54 15.23
C ARG A 335 -3.40 11.24 16.47
N ILE A 336 -4.50 10.49 16.29
CA ILE A 336 -5.41 10.17 17.38
C ILE A 336 -4.71 9.27 18.41
N ASN A 337 -4.90 9.57 19.68
CA ASN A 337 -4.53 8.70 20.79
C ASN A 337 -5.44 7.44 20.85
N PRO A 338 -5.06 6.37 21.58
CA PRO A 338 -5.80 5.10 21.58
C PRO A 338 -7.23 5.18 22.14
N ASP A 339 -7.49 6.09 23.08
CA ASP A 339 -8.82 6.29 23.68
C ASP A 339 -9.77 7.16 22.84
N GLY A 340 -9.26 7.82 21.80
CA GLY A 340 -10.05 8.63 20.86
C GLY A 340 -10.38 10.04 21.34
N SER A 341 -9.67 10.59 22.34
CA SER A 341 -9.94 11.93 22.89
C SER A 341 -9.07 13.08 22.35
N GLU A 342 -7.86 12.81 21.86
CA GLU A 342 -6.89 13.85 21.48
C GLU A 342 -6.12 13.56 20.18
N TYR A 343 -5.96 14.60 19.36
CA TYR A 343 -5.02 14.62 18.22
C TYR A 343 -3.65 15.14 18.64
N VAL A 344 -2.71 14.24 18.92
CA VAL A 344 -1.35 14.61 19.36
C VAL A 344 -0.50 15.04 18.15
N PRO A 345 0.03 16.29 18.10
CA PRO A 345 0.95 16.72 17.04
C PRO A 345 2.23 15.89 17.04
N LEU A 346 2.58 15.32 15.88
CA LEU A 346 3.73 14.40 15.68
C LEU A 346 3.69 13.16 16.60
N GLY A 347 2.53 12.84 17.18
CA GLY A 347 2.31 11.66 18.00
C GLY A 347 2.21 10.36 17.19
N GLU A 348 2.24 9.23 17.90
CA GLU A 348 2.00 7.90 17.31
C GLU A 348 0.54 7.50 17.49
N SER A 349 -0.18 7.27 16.38
CA SER A 349 -1.47 6.57 16.42
C SER A 349 -1.23 5.07 16.54
N THR A 350 -1.85 4.41 17.52
CA THR A 350 -1.96 2.95 17.58
C THR A 350 -3.41 2.56 17.28
N ALA A 351 -3.68 2.07 16.07
CA ALA A 351 -5.00 1.57 15.67
C ALA A 351 -5.06 0.04 15.88
N GLN A 352 -6.11 -0.48 16.52
CA GLN A 352 -6.16 -1.88 16.96
C GLN A 352 -7.53 -2.53 16.69
N GLY A 353 -7.52 -3.82 16.39
CA GLY A 353 -8.76 -4.59 16.18
C GLY A 353 -8.60 -6.09 16.35
N ARG A 354 -9.73 -6.78 16.41
CA ARG A 354 -9.83 -8.21 16.65
C ARG A 354 -10.93 -8.82 15.79
N MET A 355 -10.74 -10.07 15.42
CA MET A 355 -11.73 -10.93 14.78
C MET A 355 -11.69 -12.31 15.45
N ARG A 356 -12.82 -13.03 15.46
CA ARG A 356 -12.92 -14.36 16.07
C ARG A 356 -13.74 -15.29 15.20
N GLU A 357 -13.36 -16.55 15.12
CA GLU A 357 -14.07 -17.60 14.39
C GLU A 357 -14.25 -18.81 15.30
N LEU A 358 -15.42 -19.44 15.22
CA LEU A 358 -15.84 -20.57 16.05
C LEU A 358 -16.45 -21.65 15.15
N ASP A 359 -15.73 -22.75 14.93
CA ASP A 359 -16.21 -23.88 14.15
C ASP A 359 -16.66 -25.03 15.05
N PHE A 360 -17.72 -25.73 14.66
CA PHE A 360 -18.14 -27.01 15.24
C PHE A 360 -18.43 -28.00 14.12
N TYR A 361 -17.98 -29.25 14.22
CA TYR A 361 -18.15 -30.21 13.13
C TYR A 361 -18.30 -31.66 13.58
N ALA A 362 -18.94 -32.47 12.73
CA ALA A 362 -19.04 -33.91 12.86
C ALA A 362 -19.06 -34.56 11.47
N ALA A 363 -18.31 -35.65 11.28
CA ALA A 363 -18.24 -36.42 10.05
C ALA A 363 -18.05 -37.91 10.34
N ASP A 364 -18.66 -38.79 9.55
CA ASP A 364 -18.48 -40.25 9.61
C ASP A 364 -17.82 -40.78 8.33
N GLN A 365 -17.02 -41.83 8.50
CA GLN A 365 -16.42 -42.63 7.46
C GLN A 365 -16.99 -44.06 7.55
N TRP A 366 -18.09 -44.28 6.85
CA TRP A 366 -18.92 -45.47 6.95
C TRP A 366 -18.61 -46.50 5.85
N ARG A 367 -18.20 -47.70 6.25
CA ARG A 367 -18.10 -48.87 5.37
C ARG A 367 -19.46 -49.55 5.21
N ALA A 368 -20.35 -48.93 4.43
CA ALA A 368 -21.72 -49.40 4.21
C ALA A 368 -21.75 -50.87 3.76
N SER A 369 -20.93 -51.23 2.77
CA SER A 369 -20.71 -52.62 2.31
C SER A 369 -19.22 -52.93 2.20
N THR A 370 -18.87 -54.09 1.66
CA THR A 370 -17.49 -54.45 1.28
C THR A 370 -16.96 -53.59 0.13
N ASN A 371 -17.83 -53.15 -0.79
CA ASN A 371 -17.47 -52.39 -1.98
C ASN A 371 -17.84 -50.88 -1.93
N LEU A 372 -18.65 -50.43 -0.97
CA LEU A 372 -19.05 -49.02 -0.81
C LEU A 372 -18.53 -48.44 0.51
N THR A 373 -17.77 -47.35 0.41
CA THR A 373 -17.48 -46.44 1.54
C THR A 373 -18.17 -45.10 1.30
N VAL A 374 -18.85 -44.60 2.34
CA VAL A 374 -19.52 -43.31 2.37
C VAL A 374 -18.80 -42.41 3.38
N SER A 375 -18.40 -41.22 2.94
CA SER A 375 -18.00 -40.12 3.82
C SER A 375 -19.16 -39.15 3.91
N ALA A 376 -19.59 -38.76 5.11
CA ALA A 376 -20.63 -37.74 5.26
C ALA A 376 -20.36 -36.89 6.50
N GLY A 377 -20.48 -35.57 6.39
CA GLY A 377 -20.23 -34.69 7.53
C GLY A 377 -20.72 -33.27 7.33
N VAL A 378 -20.84 -32.55 8.44
CA VAL A 378 -21.30 -31.16 8.50
C VAL A 378 -20.40 -30.35 9.42
N ARG A 379 -20.16 -29.10 9.05
CA ARG A 379 -19.55 -28.08 9.90
C ARG A 379 -20.49 -26.89 10.02
N TYR A 380 -20.60 -26.33 11.21
CA TYR A 380 -21.13 -25.00 11.46
C TYR A 380 -19.96 -24.04 11.64
N VAL A 381 -20.01 -22.88 10.99
CA VAL A 381 -18.97 -21.84 11.05
C VAL A 381 -19.59 -20.57 11.63
N LEU A 382 -19.03 -20.03 12.70
CA LEU A 382 -19.45 -18.75 13.29
C LEU A 382 -18.28 -17.77 13.28
N SER A 383 -18.07 -17.13 12.13
CA SER A 383 -17.12 -16.02 11.98
C SER A 383 -17.75 -14.74 12.54
N LEU A 384 -17.28 -14.31 13.71
CA LEU A 384 -17.63 -13.02 14.31
C LEU A 384 -16.89 -11.91 13.55
N PRO A 385 -17.57 -10.82 13.14
CA PRO A 385 -16.96 -9.72 12.39
C PRO A 385 -15.76 -9.10 13.10
N PHE A 386 -14.93 -8.38 12.33
CA PHE A 386 -13.94 -7.47 12.90
C PHE A 386 -14.61 -6.44 13.81
N TYR A 387 -13.96 -6.16 14.93
CA TYR A 387 -14.27 -5.03 15.81
C TYR A 387 -12.98 -4.35 16.26
N PRO A 388 -12.96 -3.02 16.45
CA PRO A 388 -11.80 -2.33 16.97
C PRO A 388 -11.67 -2.64 18.47
N THR A 389 -10.44 -2.75 18.97
CA THR A 389 -10.16 -2.97 20.41
C THR A 389 -9.80 -1.68 21.14
N ASN A 390 -9.79 -0.56 20.43
CA ASN A 390 -9.66 0.80 20.95
C ASN A 390 -10.52 1.77 20.11
N ASN A 391 -10.45 3.08 20.37
CA ASN A 391 -11.37 4.07 19.79
C ASN A 391 -10.75 4.89 18.65
N SER A 392 -9.58 4.50 18.12
CA SER A 392 -8.84 5.25 17.10
C SER A 392 -9.50 5.26 15.72
N TYR A 393 -10.41 4.32 15.43
CA TYR A 393 -11.04 4.18 14.12
C TYR A 393 -12.28 5.07 13.95
N THR A 394 -12.64 5.35 12.70
CA THR A 394 -13.90 6.00 12.32
C THR A 394 -14.66 5.19 11.26
N THR A 395 -15.97 5.35 11.27
CA THR A 395 -16.91 4.78 10.31
C THR A 395 -17.89 5.87 9.87
N VAL A 396 -18.81 5.55 8.97
CA VAL A 396 -19.80 6.48 8.43
C VAL A 396 -21.20 5.88 8.57
N THR A 397 -22.21 6.71 8.85
CA THR A 397 -23.59 6.24 8.76
C THR A 397 -23.95 6.02 7.29
N PRO A 398 -24.90 5.12 6.97
CA PRO A 398 -25.34 4.99 5.59
C PRO A 398 -26.15 6.20 5.08
N ASP A 399 -26.49 7.17 5.94
CA ASP A 399 -26.94 8.50 5.51
C ASP A 399 -25.75 9.34 4.99
N SER A 400 -24.61 9.32 5.69
CA SER A 400 -23.36 9.95 5.22
C SER A 400 -22.85 9.31 3.92
N LEU A 401 -23.03 8.00 3.70
CA LEU A 401 -22.70 7.35 2.42
C LEU A 401 -23.51 7.93 1.23
N CYS A 402 -24.81 8.15 1.41
CA CYS A 402 -25.64 8.78 0.38
C CYS A 402 -25.39 10.30 0.24
N GLY A 403 -24.82 10.91 1.28
CA GLY A 403 -24.49 12.34 1.33
C GLY A 403 -25.68 13.21 0.98
N ILE A 404 -25.44 14.24 0.14
CA ILE A 404 -26.48 15.20 -0.25
C ILE A 404 -27.64 14.57 -1.02
N SER A 405 -27.45 13.42 -1.69
CA SER A 405 -28.52 12.75 -2.44
C SER A 405 -29.64 12.23 -1.51
N GLY A 406 -29.27 11.83 -0.29
CA GLY A 406 -30.17 11.20 0.66
C GLY A 406 -30.55 9.77 0.28
N ARG A 407 -31.37 9.13 1.14
CA ARG A 407 -31.79 7.73 0.97
C ARG A 407 -32.71 7.55 -0.23
N GLY A 408 -32.53 6.43 -0.94
CA GLY A 408 -33.25 6.10 -2.16
C GLY A 408 -33.14 4.63 -2.55
N THR A 409 -33.46 4.33 -3.80
CA THR A 409 -33.57 2.95 -4.31
C THR A 409 -32.29 2.43 -4.97
N VAL A 410 -31.35 3.30 -5.35
CA VAL A 410 -30.10 2.90 -6.02
C VAL A 410 -29.03 2.69 -4.96
N ALA A 411 -28.73 1.43 -4.64
CA ALA A 411 -27.83 1.04 -3.55
C ALA A 411 -28.17 1.70 -2.18
N GLY A 412 -29.46 1.97 -1.93
CA GLY A 412 -29.94 2.64 -0.72
C GLY A 412 -29.95 4.18 -0.78
N CYS A 413 -29.55 4.77 -1.91
CA CYS A 413 -29.35 6.21 -2.10
C CYS A 413 -30.10 6.76 -3.34
N ASN A 414 -30.27 8.08 -3.48
CA ASN A 414 -30.84 8.72 -4.67
C ASN A 414 -29.79 9.00 -5.75
N LEU A 415 -28.95 8.00 -6.03
CA LEU A 415 -27.86 8.14 -7.00
C LEU A 415 -28.40 8.37 -8.41
N PHE A 416 -27.65 9.13 -9.19
CA PHE A 416 -27.92 9.42 -10.62
C PHE A 416 -29.24 10.16 -10.90
N GLN A 417 -29.83 10.81 -9.89
CA GLN A 417 -31.02 11.66 -10.00
C GLN A 417 -30.63 13.15 -9.84
N PRO A 418 -30.42 13.91 -10.93
CA PRO A 418 -30.06 15.33 -10.83
C PRO A 418 -31.13 16.15 -10.10
N GLY A 419 -30.70 17.04 -9.20
CA GLY A 419 -31.60 17.85 -8.38
C GLY A 419 -32.17 17.14 -7.14
N ALA A 420 -31.92 15.83 -6.96
CA ALA A 420 -32.25 15.14 -5.71
C ALA A 420 -31.24 15.53 -4.62
N VAL A 421 -31.56 16.56 -3.82
CA VAL A 421 -30.76 17.04 -2.69
C VAL A 421 -31.52 16.89 -1.37
N THR A 422 -31.91 15.65 -1.06
CA THR A 422 -32.75 15.33 0.13
C THR A 422 -31.95 14.90 1.36
N GLY A 423 -30.63 14.73 1.23
CA GLY A 423 -29.74 14.32 2.30
C GLY A 423 -28.98 15.48 2.94
N ALA A 424 -27.78 15.18 3.45
CA ALA A 424 -26.96 16.14 4.20
C ALA A 424 -25.48 16.04 3.80
N ARG A 425 -24.66 17.02 4.22
CA ARG A 425 -23.21 16.94 4.02
C ARG A 425 -22.64 15.72 4.78
N PRO A 426 -21.86 14.85 4.12
CA PRO A 426 -21.31 13.65 4.76
C PRO A 426 -20.43 13.95 5.98
N ASN A 427 -20.36 12.97 6.88
CA ASN A 427 -19.54 13.05 8.07
C ASN A 427 -19.15 11.66 8.59
N TYR A 428 -18.02 11.60 9.30
CA TYR A 428 -17.51 10.40 9.98
C TYR A 428 -17.91 10.41 11.46
N VAL A 429 -18.33 9.26 11.96
CA VAL A 429 -18.55 9.01 13.39
C VAL A 429 -17.38 8.18 13.94
N GLN A 430 -17.14 8.25 15.26
CA GLN A 430 -16.23 7.33 15.92
C GLN A 430 -16.71 5.89 15.69
N TYR A 431 -15.77 4.95 15.51
CA TYR A 431 -16.06 3.52 15.49
C TYR A 431 -15.66 2.92 16.84
N PRO A 432 -16.59 2.74 17.80
CA PRO A 432 -16.23 2.51 19.20
C PRO A 432 -15.72 1.10 19.45
N SER A 433 -14.78 0.96 20.39
CA SER A 433 -14.22 -0.33 20.80
C SER A 433 -15.31 -1.36 21.14
N GLY A 434 -15.17 -2.58 20.64
CA GLY A 434 -16.13 -3.67 20.81
C GLY A 434 -17.31 -3.70 19.82
N THR A 435 -17.46 -2.70 18.96
CA THR A 435 -18.55 -2.65 17.96
C THR A 435 -18.19 -3.49 16.73
N TYR A 436 -19.05 -4.43 16.31
CA TYR A 436 -18.83 -5.23 15.10
C TYR A 436 -19.01 -4.40 13.81
N ALA A 437 -18.21 -4.73 12.78
CA ALA A 437 -18.22 -4.04 11.48
C ALA A 437 -19.52 -4.22 10.67
N TYR A 438 -20.24 -5.31 10.91
CA TYR A 438 -21.52 -5.68 10.31
C TYR A 438 -22.26 -6.65 11.25
N ASN A 439 -23.48 -7.06 10.92
CA ASN A 439 -24.23 -8.04 11.71
C ASN A 439 -23.57 -9.42 11.66
N VAL A 440 -23.56 -10.13 12.79
CA VAL A 440 -23.00 -11.50 12.85
C VAL A 440 -23.82 -12.43 11.96
N ASP A 441 -23.20 -12.96 10.91
CA ASP A 441 -23.79 -13.98 10.05
C ASP A 441 -23.78 -15.35 10.74
N ARG A 442 -24.96 -15.96 10.87
CA ARG A 442 -25.22 -17.15 11.68
C ARG A 442 -25.78 -18.33 10.88
N ASN A 443 -25.99 -18.18 9.56
CA ASN A 443 -26.62 -19.23 8.74
C ASN A 443 -25.61 -20.26 8.18
N ASN A 444 -24.33 -20.12 8.53
CA ASN A 444 -23.21 -20.73 7.83
C ASN A 444 -23.01 -22.22 8.15
N ILE A 445 -23.68 -23.07 7.37
CA ILE A 445 -23.63 -24.54 7.45
C ILE A 445 -22.92 -25.09 6.22
N ALA A 446 -21.80 -25.78 6.46
CA ALA A 446 -20.93 -26.39 5.47
C ALA A 446 -21.08 -27.92 5.44
N PRO A 447 -21.99 -28.48 4.62
CA PRO A 447 -22.11 -29.91 4.41
C PRO A 447 -21.01 -30.46 3.48
N SER A 448 -20.68 -31.73 3.69
CA SER A 448 -19.75 -32.50 2.88
C SER A 448 -20.23 -33.95 2.72
N ILE A 449 -20.05 -34.51 1.53
CA ILE A 449 -20.37 -35.90 1.22
C ILE A 449 -19.35 -36.44 0.20
N GLY A 450 -18.93 -37.68 0.41
CA GLY A 450 -18.01 -38.42 -0.45
C GLY A 450 -18.46 -39.86 -0.60
N LEU A 451 -18.23 -40.43 -1.78
CA LEU A 451 -18.56 -41.81 -2.12
C LEU A 451 -17.34 -42.45 -2.79
N ALA A 452 -16.97 -43.64 -2.35
CA ALA A 452 -15.99 -44.48 -3.02
C ALA A 452 -16.61 -45.87 -3.21
N TYR A 453 -16.90 -46.21 -4.47
CA TYR A 453 -17.57 -47.45 -4.86
C TYR A 453 -16.67 -48.29 -5.77
N GLN A 454 -16.31 -49.48 -5.32
CA GLN A 454 -15.64 -50.48 -6.12
C GLN A 454 -16.68 -51.15 -7.02
N MET A 455 -16.48 -51.05 -8.33
CA MET A 455 -17.42 -51.60 -9.32
C MET A 455 -17.30 -53.13 -9.35
N PRO A 456 -18.42 -53.86 -9.52
CA PRO A 456 -18.37 -55.29 -9.77
C PRO A 456 -17.74 -55.59 -11.15
N GLY A 457 -17.09 -56.75 -11.25
CA GLY A 457 -16.55 -57.26 -12.50
C GLY A 457 -17.63 -57.56 -13.53
N MET A 458 -17.31 -57.43 -14.82
CA MET A 458 -18.25 -57.69 -15.91
C MET A 458 -17.69 -58.74 -16.88
N SER A 459 -18.51 -59.72 -17.23
CA SER A 459 -18.10 -60.91 -17.98
C SER A 459 -17.69 -60.61 -19.43
N GLY A 460 -18.32 -59.61 -20.08
CA GLY A 460 -18.06 -59.27 -21.48
C GLY A 460 -18.50 -57.88 -21.92
N GLY A 461 -18.38 -57.64 -23.24
CA GLY A 461 -18.81 -56.41 -23.91
C GLY A 461 -18.10 -55.12 -23.45
N VAL A 462 -18.72 -53.99 -23.78
CA VAL A 462 -18.25 -52.65 -23.39
C VAL A 462 -18.19 -52.51 -21.86
N GLY A 463 -19.07 -53.19 -21.12
CA GLY A 463 -19.03 -53.24 -19.64
C GLY A 463 -17.68 -53.74 -19.11
N ARG A 464 -17.16 -54.84 -19.63
CA ARG A 464 -15.82 -55.35 -19.27
C ARG A 464 -14.69 -54.40 -19.70
N ALA A 465 -14.85 -53.70 -20.82
CA ALA A 465 -13.91 -52.71 -21.33
C ALA A 465 -13.87 -51.40 -20.49
N ILE A 466 -14.94 -51.08 -19.76
CA ILE A 466 -15.00 -49.90 -18.87
C ILE A 466 -14.78 -50.28 -17.40
N PHE A 467 -15.45 -51.29 -16.85
CA PHE A 467 -15.42 -51.59 -15.41
C PHE A 467 -14.45 -52.71 -15.01
N GLY A 468 -14.18 -53.67 -15.89
CA GLY A 468 -13.16 -54.70 -15.70
C GLY A 468 -13.74 -56.10 -15.68
N ALA A 469 -12.93 -57.09 -15.33
CA ALA A 469 -13.34 -58.50 -15.28
C ALA A 469 -13.52 -59.01 -13.84
N VAL A 470 -12.85 -58.37 -12.87
CA VAL A 470 -12.86 -58.71 -11.45
C VAL A 470 -13.43 -57.54 -10.64
N ASP A 471 -14.13 -57.84 -9.54
CA ASP A 471 -14.59 -56.83 -8.58
C ASP A 471 -13.43 -55.93 -8.13
N GLY A 472 -13.62 -54.61 -8.21
CA GLY A 472 -12.60 -53.63 -7.87
C GLY A 472 -11.53 -53.38 -8.95
N ASP A 473 -11.60 -54.01 -10.13
CA ASP A 473 -10.80 -53.59 -11.30
C ASP A 473 -11.09 -52.12 -11.69
N SER A 474 -12.27 -51.59 -11.35
CA SER A 474 -12.56 -50.15 -11.39
C SER A 474 -13.17 -49.61 -10.10
N VAL A 475 -12.88 -48.35 -9.81
CA VAL A 475 -13.44 -47.60 -8.67
C VAL A 475 -14.02 -46.29 -9.18
N VAL A 476 -15.29 -46.04 -8.86
CA VAL A 476 -15.93 -44.73 -9.03
C VAL A 476 -15.80 -43.98 -7.71
N ARG A 477 -15.36 -42.73 -7.76
CA ARG A 477 -15.30 -41.81 -6.62
C ARG A 477 -16.08 -40.55 -6.96
N GLY A 478 -16.87 -40.05 -6.02
CA GLY A 478 -17.60 -38.79 -6.16
C GLY A 478 -17.59 -38.04 -4.84
N GLY A 479 -17.78 -36.72 -4.89
CA GLY A 479 -17.94 -35.95 -3.68
C GLY A 479 -18.31 -34.49 -3.91
N PHE A 480 -18.86 -33.89 -2.87
CA PHE A 480 -19.23 -32.48 -2.77
C PHE A 480 -18.83 -31.97 -1.39
N ALA A 481 -18.33 -30.74 -1.31
CA ALA A 481 -18.12 -30.03 -0.05
C ALA A 481 -18.39 -28.54 -0.24
N LEU A 482 -18.96 -27.92 0.79
CA LEU A 482 -19.00 -26.46 0.95
C LEU A 482 -17.93 -26.05 1.97
N ALA A 483 -17.21 -24.96 1.72
CA ALA A 483 -16.28 -24.36 2.67
C ALA A 483 -16.41 -22.83 2.66
N TYR A 484 -16.48 -22.23 3.86
CA TYR A 484 -16.50 -20.79 4.05
C TYR A 484 -15.09 -20.20 4.03
N GLN A 485 -14.99 -18.91 3.70
CA GLN A 485 -13.75 -18.16 3.64
C GLN A 485 -13.72 -17.10 4.73
N ARG A 486 -12.81 -17.24 5.69
CA ARG A 486 -12.51 -16.19 6.66
C ARG A 486 -11.79 -15.02 5.95
N PRO A 487 -12.23 -13.76 6.11
CA PRO A 487 -11.54 -12.59 5.54
C PRO A 487 -10.18 -12.33 6.21
N GLY A 488 -9.38 -11.44 5.62
CA GLY A 488 -8.13 -10.94 6.19
C GLY A 488 -8.35 -9.76 7.15
N MET A 489 -7.47 -9.61 8.15
CA MET A 489 -7.46 -8.39 8.99
C MET A 489 -7.10 -7.14 8.16
N SER A 490 -6.39 -7.30 7.06
CA SER A 490 -6.12 -6.28 6.03
C SER A 490 -7.41 -5.63 5.51
N ASP A 491 -8.43 -6.45 5.30
CA ASP A 491 -9.61 -6.10 4.52
C ASP A 491 -10.44 -5.06 5.30
N PHE A 492 -10.48 -5.21 6.62
CA PHE A 492 -11.05 -4.23 7.54
C PHE A 492 -10.12 -3.05 7.84
N THR A 493 -8.84 -3.33 8.14
CA THR A 493 -7.91 -2.28 8.59
C THR A 493 -7.53 -1.29 7.49
N GLY A 494 -7.56 -1.69 6.22
CA GLY A 494 -7.46 -0.78 5.07
C GLY A 494 -8.72 0.07 4.89
N VAL A 495 -9.90 -0.55 4.87
CA VAL A 495 -11.19 0.12 4.69
C VAL A 495 -11.44 1.17 5.78
N PHE A 496 -11.39 0.78 7.06
CA PHE A 496 -11.56 1.73 8.17
C PHE A 496 -10.33 2.64 8.37
N GLY A 497 -9.14 2.22 7.94
CA GLY A 497 -7.92 3.04 8.02
C GLY A 497 -7.85 4.19 7.02
N ASN A 498 -8.61 4.10 5.92
CA ASN A 498 -8.74 5.15 4.90
C ASN A 498 -9.79 6.22 5.25
N ASN A 499 -10.60 6.01 6.29
CA ASN A 499 -11.53 7.03 6.78
C ASN A 499 -10.78 8.14 7.55
N GLN A 500 -11.26 9.39 7.46
CA GLN A 500 -10.70 10.49 8.26
C GLN A 500 -11.05 10.28 9.74
N GLY A 501 -10.03 10.33 10.61
CA GLY A 501 -10.20 10.01 12.02
C GLY A 501 -8.89 9.67 12.72
N ILE A 502 -8.10 8.75 12.16
CA ILE A 502 -6.78 8.36 12.71
C ILE A 502 -5.75 9.50 12.57
N LEU A 503 -5.92 10.32 11.53
CA LEU A 503 -4.94 11.27 11.03
C LEU A 503 -5.57 12.63 10.71
N GLN A 504 -4.88 13.71 11.07
CA GLN A 504 -5.13 15.06 10.55
C GLN A 504 -3.81 15.66 10.05
N THR A 505 -3.84 16.31 8.88
CA THR A 505 -2.67 17.00 8.33
C THR A 505 -2.52 18.37 9.00
N LEU A 506 -1.33 18.65 9.53
CA LEU A 506 -0.96 19.98 10.01
C LEU A 506 -0.14 20.66 8.91
N GLN A 507 -0.61 21.77 8.37
CA GLN A 507 0.06 22.46 7.26
C GLN A 507 0.11 23.97 7.49
N ARG A 508 1.30 24.56 7.30
CA ARG A 508 1.53 25.99 7.29
C ARG A 508 2.15 26.40 5.96
N ASP A 509 1.50 27.30 5.24
CA ASP A 509 1.86 27.70 3.89
C ASP A 509 1.45 29.16 3.60
N ASN A 510 1.43 29.54 2.32
CA ASN A 510 1.13 30.89 1.86
C ASN A 510 -0.34 31.32 1.97
N THR A 511 -1.25 30.40 2.26
CA THR A 511 -2.69 30.68 2.46
C THR A 511 -3.00 31.04 3.91
N ASN A 512 -2.15 30.63 4.87
CA ASN A 512 -2.41 30.74 6.30
C ASN A 512 -1.24 31.35 7.13
N SER A 513 -0.20 31.88 6.49
CA SER A 513 0.94 32.54 7.15
C SER A 513 1.38 33.80 6.40
N THR A 514 1.89 34.78 7.16
CA THR A 514 2.71 35.88 6.60
C THR A 514 3.91 35.31 5.86
N LEU A 515 4.32 35.99 4.78
CA LEU A 515 5.42 35.61 3.89
C LEU A 515 6.63 36.56 4.01
N PRO A 516 7.85 36.08 3.74
CA PRO A 516 8.22 34.69 3.50
C PRO A 516 8.24 33.85 4.79
N ILE A 517 7.89 32.56 4.69
CA ILE A 517 8.21 31.60 5.75
C ILE A 517 9.69 31.23 5.58
N LEU A 518 10.50 31.34 6.63
CA LEU A 518 11.95 31.09 6.58
C LEU A 518 12.37 30.01 7.58
N LEU A 519 13.21 29.07 7.17
CA LEU A 519 13.70 28.00 8.05
C LEU A 519 14.47 28.55 9.27
N ARG A 520 15.35 29.54 9.06
CA ARG A 520 16.06 30.28 10.14
C ARG A 520 15.19 30.96 11.19
N THR A 521 13.88 31.15 10.98
CA THR A 521 12.97 31.68 12.02
C THR A 521 12.30 30.57 12.84
N THR A 522 12.74 29.32 12.69
CA THR A 522 12.23 28.13 13.41
C THR A 522 10.70 28.01 13.36
N PRO A 523 10.11 27.93 12.15
CA PRO A 523 8.66 27.95 11.98
C PRO A 523 8.01 26.70 12.58
N THR A 524 6.99 26.90 13.40
CA THR A 524 6.17 25.83 13.98
C THR A 524 5.03 25.40 13.05
N LEU A 525 4.55 24.17 13.26
CA LEU A 525 3.26 23.70 12.76
C LEU A 525 2.10 24.47 13.42
N PRO A 526 0.90 24.52 12.79
CA PRO A 526 -0.31 24.94 13.49
C PRO A 526 -0.66 23.97 14.63
N ALA A 527 -1.48 24.42 15.58
CA ALA A 527 -2.06 23.54 16.59
C ALA A 527 -2.95 22.46 15.94
N ALA A 528 -3.07 21.31 16.60
CA ALA A 528 -4.03 20.29 16.19
C ALA A 528 -5.48 20.76 16.46
N PRO A 529 -6.46 20.33 15.63
CA PRO A 529 -7.86 20.52 15.95
C PRO A 529 -8.24 19.69 17.18
N SER A 530 -9.22 20.15 17.95
CA SER A 530 -9.86 19.32 18.97
C SER A 530 -10.56 18.12 18.33
N VAL A 531 -10.60 17.00 19.01
CA VAL A 531 -11.44 15.87 18.59
C VAL A 531 -12.90 16.24 18.83
N SER A 532 -13.73 16.07 17.79
CA SER A 532 -15.17 16.23 17.87
C SER A 532 -15.81 15.26 16.89
N TYR A 533 -16.89 14.62 17.32
CA TYR A 533 -17.69 13.72 16.48
C TYR A 533 -19.12 14.27 16.37
N PRO A 534 -19.73 14.28 15.17
CA PRO A 534 -19.18 13.75 13.92
C PRO A 534 -18.14 14.69 13.25
N ILE A 535 -17.11 14.10 12.63
CA ILE A 535 -16.11 14.82 11.84
C ILE A 535 -16.72 15.13 10.47
N ALA A 536 -16.98 16.39 10.17
CA ALA A 536 -17.51 16.81 8.87
C ALA A 536 -16.49 16.63 7.74
N THR A 537 -16.92 16.20 6.55
CA THR A 537 -16.07 16.26 5.35
C THR A 537 -15.83 17.71 4.96
N ASN A 538 -14.56 18.12 4.91
CA ASN A 538 -14.15 19.49 4.57
C ASN A 538 -13.60 19.61 3.12
N SER A 539 -13.47 18.50 2.39
CA SER A 539 -13.06 18.46 0.99
C SER A 539 -13.97 17.55 0.16
N LEU A 540 -14.16 17.89 -1.13
CA LEU A 540 -14.76 17.00 -2.13
C LEU A 540 -13.87 15.76 -2.44
N THR A 541 -12.65 15.72 -1.90
CA THR A 541 -11.71 14.58 -2.00
C THR A 541 -11.73 13.68 -0.76
N ASN A 542 -12.65 13.89 0.19
CA ASN A 542 -12.83 12.98 1.32
C ASN A 542 -13.38 11.63 0.83
N ILE A 543 -12.73 10.51 1.21
CA ILE A 543 -13.19 9.16 0.90
C ILE A 543 -13.97 8.61 2.09
N LEU A 544 -15.17 8.08 1.85
CA LEU A 544 -16.02 7.46 2.86
C LEU A 544 -16.12 5.96 2.60
N ASN A 545 -15.79 5.15 3.61
CA ASN A 545 -15.79 3.70 3.50
C ASN A 545 -16.54 3.08 4.69
N ALA A 546 -17.39 2.10 4.42
CA ALA A 546 -18.05 1.24 5.40
C ALA A 546 -18.36 -0.13 4.77
N PHE A 547 -18.80 -1.08 5.58
CA PHE A 547 -19.31 -2.38 5.13
C PHE A 547 -20.85 -2.37 5.10
N ASP A 548 -21.45 -3.23 4.27
CA ASP A 548 -22.89 -3.50 4.37
C ASP A 548 -23.20 -4.13 5.73
N ALA A 549 -24.21 -3.61 6.44
CA ALA A 549 -24.60 -4.12 7.74
C ALA A 549 -25.05 -5.59 7.72
N ASN A 550 -25.38 -6.17 6.58
CA ASN A 550 -25.88 -7.54 6.42
C ASN A 550 -24.94 -8.44 5.60
N LEU A 551 -23.67 -8.04 5.46
CA LEU A 551 -22.63 -8.78 4.74
C LEU A 551 -22.58 -10.26 5.13
N GLN A 552 -22.56 -11.14 4.13
CA GLN A 552 -22.58 -12.60 4.29
C GLN A 552 -21.16 -13.17 4.10
N ILE A 553 -20.82 -14.29 4.73
CA ILE A 553 -19.47 -14.87 4.59
C ILE A 553 -19.30 -15.58 3.22
N PRO A 554 -18.25 -15.29 2.44
CA PRO A 554 -18.04 -15.94 1.14
C PRO A 554 -17.83 -17.45 1.28
N TYR A 555 -18.29 -18.22 0.30
CA TYR A 555 -18.12 -19.68 0.31
C TYR A 555 -17.82 -20.28 -1.05
N THR A 556 -17.15 -21.42 -1.04
CA THR A 556 -16.85 -22.21 -2.24
C THR A 556 -17.52 -23.58 -2.15
N GLN A 557 -18.28 -23.92 -3.18
CA GLN A 557 -18.81 -25.26 -3.42
C GLN A 557 -17.86 -26.02 -4.34
N SER A 558 -17.19 -27.05 -3.84
CA SER A 558 -16.30 -27.90 -4.62
C SER A 558 -16.93 -29.28 -4.85
N TYR A 559 -16.83 -29.79 -6.07
CA TYR A 559 -17.38 -31.09 -6.45
C TYR A 559 -16.43 -31.85 -7.36
N THR A 560 -16.39 -33.17 -7.20
CA THR A 560 -15.54 -34.07 -7.98
C THR A 560 -16.30 -35.31 -8.41
N ILE A 561 -15.97 -35.83 -9.57
CA ILE A 561 -16.29 -37.20 -9.97
C ILE A 561 -15.10 -37.79 -10.72
N GLY A 562 -14.70 -39.00 -10.34
CA GLY A 562 -13.57 -39.70 -10.93
C GLY A 562 -13.87 -41.18 -11.10
N TRP A 563 -13.36 -41.73 -12.20
CA TRP A 563 -13.34 -43.16 -12.47
C TRP A 563 -11.88 -43.57 -12.65
N GLN A 564 -11.49 -44.59 -11.89
CA GLN A 564 -10.19 -45.23 -11.99
C GLN A 564 -10.40 -46.67 -12.48
N ARG A 565 -9.62 -47.11 -13.46
CA ARG A 565 -9.62 -48.46 -14.01
C ARG A 565 -8.20 -49.03 -14.03
N LYS A 566 -8.03 -50.24 -13.51
CA LYS A 566 -6.85 -51.07 -13.69
C LYS A 566 -6.80 -51.62 -15.12
N LEU A 567 -5.69 -51.39 -15.81
CA LEU A 567 -5.47 -51.83 -17.19
C LEU A 567 -4.52 -53.03 -17.28
N GLY A 568 -3.58 -53.15 -16.33
CA GLY A 568 -2.57 -54.21 -16.28
C GLY A 568 -2.31 -54.72 -14.86
N ARG A 569 -1.12 -55.28 -14.64
CA ARG A 569 -0.64 -55.67 -13.29
C ARG A 569 -0.10 -54.48 -12.50
N ASP A 570 0.45 -53.51 -13.21
CA ASP A 570 1.16 -52.30 -12.77
C ASP A 570 0.48 -51.00 -13.26
N THR A 571 -0.32 -51.10 -14.32
CA THR A 571 -0.86 -49.97 -15.07
C THR A 571 -2.33 -49.72 -14.71
N ALA A 572 -2.66 -48.46 -14.40
CA ALA A 572 -4.04 -47.98 -14.23
C ALA A 572 -4.25 -46.63 -14.91
N LEU A 573 -5.48 -46.37 -15.34
CA LEU A 573 -5.96 -45.10 -15.85
C LEU A 573 -6.89 -44.47 -14.81
N GLU A 574 -6.77 -43.17 -14.55
CA GLU A 574 -7.81 -42.39 -13.88
C GLU A 574 -8.25 -41.23 -14.78
N ILE A 575 -9.57 -41.02 -14.87
CA ILE A 575 -10.17 -39.82 -15.44
C ILE A 575 -10.98 -39.16 -14.33
N ARG A 576 -10.69 -37.90 -14.03
CA ARG A 576 -11.35 -37.13 -12.97
C ARG A 576 -11.78 -35.76 -13.47
N TYR A 577 -13.05 -35.43 -13.27
CA TYR A 577 -13.57 -34.07 -13.38
C TYR A 577 -13.64 -33.43 -11.98
N VAL A 578 -13.19 -32.19 -11.90
CA VAL A 578 -13.22 -31.35 -10.69
C VAL A 578 -13.80 -30.00 -11.08
N GLY A 579 -14.76 -29.53 -10.31
CA GLY A 579 -15.31 -28.19 -10.43
C GLY A 579 -15.37 -27.49 -9.07
N SER A 580 -15.34 -26.17 -9.09
CA SER A 580 -15.55 -25.35 -7.89
C SER A 580 -16.29 -24.08 -8.27
N ARG A 581 -17.20 -23.63 -7.40
CA ARG A 581 -18.03 -22.44 -7.59
C ARG A 581 -17.98 -21.58 -6.35
N HIS A 582 -17.36 -20.42 -6.46
CA HIS A 582 -17.37 -19.39 -5.43
C HIS A 582 -18.71 -18.62 -5.42
N ARG A 583 -19.13 -18.14 -4.25
CA ARG A 583 -20.44 -17.51 -3.98
C ARG A 583 -20.30 -16.51 -2.81
N GLN A 584 -21.14 -15.48 -2.81
CA GLN A 584 -21.15 -14.40 -1.80
C GLN A 584 -19.78 -13.73 -1.63
N ASP A 585 -19.06 -13.57 -2.75
CA ASP A 585 -17.77 -12.84 -2.79
C ASP A 585 -17.95 -11.38 -2.34
N TRP A 586 -16.88 -10.77 -1.84
CA TRP A 586 -16.90 -9.41 -1.30
C TRP A 586 -16.42 -8.41 -2.35
N GLU A 587 -17.36 -7.63 -2.89
CA GLU A 587 -17.09 -6.58 -3.86
C GLU A 587 -17.09 -5.19 -3.19
N THR A 588 -16.13 -4.34 -3.56
CA THR A 588 -16.14 -2.90 -3.19
C THR A 588 -16.88 -2.13 -4.27
N ILE A 589 -17.98 -1.46 -3.90
CA ILE A 589 -18.84 -0.70 -4.81
C ILE A 589 -18.57 0.80 -4.64
N ASP A 590 -18.17 1.48 -5.71
CA ASP A 590 -18.12 2.94 -5.76
C ASP A 590 -19.53 3.51 -5.97
N LEU A 591 -20.12 4.03 -4.90
CA LEU A 591 -21.44 4.67 -4.95
C LEU A 591 -21.45 5.99 -5.75
N ASN A 592 -20.28 6.57 -6.04
CA ASN A 592 -20.14 7.86 -6.72
C ASN A 592 -19.69 7.71 -8.18
N GLU A 593 -20.03 6.59 -8.84
CA GLU A 593 -19.58 6.33 -10.21
C GLU A 593 -20.11 7.36 -11.25
N PRO A 594 -19.31 7.78 -12.27
CA PRO A 594 -19.74 8.75 -13.28
C PRO A 594 -20.80 8.28 -14.30
N ASN A 595 -22.06 8.11 -13.87
CA ASN A 595 -23.17 7.67 -14.74
C ASN A 595 -23.79 8.81 -15.57
N ILE A 596 -23.11 9.23 -16.65
CA ILE A 596 -23.58 10.27 -17.58
C ILE A 596 -24.74 9.84 -18.52
N ALA A 597 -25.11 8.56 -18.53
CA ALA A 597 -26.07 7.99 -19.48
C ALA A 597 -27.47 7.85 -18.86
N GLY A 598 -27.56 7.28 -17.65
CA GLY A 598 -28.81 7.10 -16.92
C GLY A 598 -29.37 8.39 -16.34
N ASN A 599 -28.50 9.31 -15.89
CA ASN A 599 -28.90 10.59 -15.29
C ASN A 599 -29.39 11.65 -16.28
N GLY A 600 -29.45 11.36 -17.59
CA GLY A 600 -29.86 12.30 -18.63
C GLY A 600 -28.81 13.34 -19.05
N PHE A 601 -27.67 13.46 -18.38
CA PHE A 601 -26.62 14.45 -18.68
C PHE A 601 -26.13 14.37 -20.14
N ALA A 602 -25.92 13.17 -20.68
CA ALA A 602 -25.52 13.01 -22.08
C ALA A 602 -26.58 13.49 -23.10
N ASN A 603 -27.87 13.57 -22.71
CA ASN A 603 -28.91 14.15 -23.54
C ASN A 603 -28.92 15.68 -23.42
N GLU A 604 -28.69 16.21 -22.22
CA GLU A 604 -28.62 17.65 -21.99
C GLU A 604 -27.35 18.29 -22.53
N PHE A 605 -26.21 17.59 -22.50
CA PHE A 605 -24.97 18.01 -23.18
C PHE A 605 -25.19 18.19 -24.70
N ARG A 606 -26.00 17.33 -25.34
CA ARG A 606 -26.39 17.51 -26.74
C ARG A 606 -27.34 18.70 -26.94
N ARG A 607 -28.22 19.00 -25.98
CA ARG A 607 -29.01 20.26 -25.97
C ARG A 607 -28.09 21.47 -25.83
N ALA A 608 -27.08 21.43 -24.95
CA ALA A 608 -26.10 22.49 -24.81
C ALA A 608 -25.31 22.70 -26.12
N GLN A 609 -24.85 21.63 -26.77
CA GLN A 609 -24.20 21.71 -28.09
C GLN A 609 -25.12 22.34 -29.15
N ALA A 610 -26.42 22.01 -29.15
CA ALA A 610 -27.41 22.65 -30.02
C ALA A 610 -27.61 24.14 -29.67
N ASN A 611 -27.68 24.48 -28.38
CA ASN A 611 -27.77 25.87 -27.91
C ASN A 611 -26.57 26.70 -28.41
N LEU A 612 -25.35 26.16 -28.34
CA LEU A 612 -24.15 26.85 -28.83
C LEU A 612 -24.26 27.19 -30.33
N GLN A 613 -24.65 26.21 -31.15
CA GLN A 613 -24.82 26.44 -32.59
C GLN A 613 -25.96 27.43 -32.88
N ALA A 614 -27.08 27.32 -32.16
CA ALA A 614 -28.23 28.22 -32.29
C ALA A 614 -27.90 29.66 -31.84
N ASN A 615 -27.18 29.85 -30.74
CA ASN A 615 -26.77 31.16 -30.26
C ASN A 615 -25.74 31.82 -31.18
N ILE A 616 -24.77 31.06 -31.72
CA ILE A 616 -23.84 31.57 -32.75
C ILE A 616 -24.62 31.99 -34.00
N ALA A 617 -25.52 31.15 -34.52
CA ALA A 617 -26.34 31.45 -35.70
C ALA A 617 -27.30 32.63 -35.48
N ALA A 618 -27.78 32.85 -34.24
CA ALA A 618 -28.64 33.97 -33.86
C ALA A 618 -27.87 35.26 -33.48
N GLY A 619 -26.54 35.29 -33.63
CA GLY A 619 -25.71 36.46 -33.28
C GLY A 619 -25.58 36.73 -31.77
N ARG A 620 -25.86 35.73 -30.92
CA ARG A 620 -25.88 35.82 -29.45
C ARG A 620 -24.58 35.33 -28.78
N GLY A 621 -23.52 35.19 -29.56
CA GLY A 621 -22.19 34.77 -29.11
C GLY A 621 -22.06 33.26 -28.87
N ALA A 622 -20.84 32.85 -28.51
CA ALA A 622 -20.47 31.45 -28.28
C ALA A 622 -20.88 30.97 -26.87
N THR A 623 -22.19 30.90 -26.61
CA THR A 623 -22.75 30.50 -25.31
C THR A 623 -23.68 29.29 -25.42
N PHE A 624 -23.62 28.41 -24.42
CA PHE A 624 -24.51 27.26 -24.26
C PHE A 624 -25.87 27.64 -23.63
N ALA A 625 -26.05 28.90 -23.18
CA ALA A 625 -27.22 29.34 -22.44
C ALA A 625 -28.54 29.19 -23.23
N TYR A 626 -29.63 28.92 -22.50
CA TYR A 626 -30.98 29.07 -23.07
C TYR A 626 -31.32 30.54 -23.20
N THR A 627 -31.33 31.08 -24.42
CA THR A 627 -31.62 32.49 -24.68
C THR A 627 -33.02 32.71 -25.25
N GLY A 628 -33.79 31.64 -25.51
CA GLY A 628 -35.05 31.70 -26.26
C GLY A 628 -34.87 31.90 -27.77
N ALA A 629 -33.65 31.79 -28.31
CA ALA A 629 -33.45 31.73 -29.75
C ALA A 629 -33.97 30.39 -30.32
N PRO A 630 -34.49 30.35 -31.57
CA PRO A 630 -34.92 29.10 -32.21
C PRO A 630 -33.80 28.05 -32.21
N GLY A 631 -34.11 26.83 -31.75
CA GLY A 631 -33.13 25.76 -31.58
C GLY A 631 -32.42 25.72 -30.22
N THR A 632 -32.62 26.71 -29.35
CA THR A 632 -32.16 26.63 -27.94
C THR A 632 -33.18 25.89 -27.05
N SER A 633 -32.71 25.22 -25.99
CA SER A 633 -33.49 24.53 -24.96
C SER A 633 -32.98 24.87 -23.55
N PRO A 634 -33.84 24.86 -22.51
CA PRO A 634 -33.40 24.88 -21.12
C PRO A 634 -32.42 23.75 -20.79
N LEU A 635 -31.52 24.01 -19.84
CA LEU A 635 -30.48 23.07 -19.38
C LEU A 635 -30.55 22.90 -17.84
N PRO A 636 -31.59 22.25 -17.30
CA PRO A 636 -31.80 22.14 -15.84
C PRO A 636 -30.70 21.37 -15.10
N ILE A 637 -30.09 20.34 -15.68
CA ILE A 637 -29.00 19.58 -15.04
C ILE A 637 -27.72 20.45 -14.95
N PHE A 638 -27.40 21.22 -15.99
CA PHE A 638 -26.28 22.17 -15.95
C PHE A 638 -26.52 23.33 -14.98
N LEU A 639 -27.77 23.82 -14.89
CA LEU A 639 -28.12 24.92 -13.98
C LEU A 639 -28.13 24.47 -12.51
N ALA A 640 -28.66 23.28 -12.21
CA ALA A 640 -28.67 22.70 -10.86
C ALA A 640 -27.27 22.40 -10.29
N TYR A 641 -26.23 22.41 -11.13
CA TYR A 641 -24.82 22.30 -10.72
C TYR A 641 -24.06 23.65 -10.74
N ALA A 642 -24.74 24.73 -11.13
CA ALA A 642 -24.18 26.08 -11.27
C ALA A 642 -24.83 27.12 -10.33
N GLU A 643 -25.96 26.79 -9.69
CA GLU A 643 -26.47 27.54 -8.54
C GLU A 643 -25.58 27.25 -7.31
N PRO A 644 -24.87 28.25 -6.75
CA PRO A 644 -24.17 28.07 -5.48
C PRO A 644 -25.21 27.91 -4.36
N GLU A 645 -24.90 27.10 -3.33
CA GLU A 645 -25.69 27.09 -2.10
C GLU A 645 -25.88 28.54 -1.60
N PRO A 646 -27.12 29.04 -1.44
CA PRO A 646 -27.34 30.36 -0.86
C PRO A 646 -26.85 30.32 0.58
N VAL A 647 -25.75 31.02 0.85
CA VAL A 647 -25.12 31.13 2.17
C VAL A 647 -26.20 31.55 3.18
N ARG A 648 -26.60 30.62 4.06
CA ARG A 648 -27.57 30.89 5.12
C ARG A 648 -26.91 31.76 6.19
N VAL A 649 -26.84 33.06 5.91
CA VAL A 649 -26.44 34.10 6.86
C VAL A 649 -27.34 33.97 8.10
N HIS A 650 -26.79 33.42 9.18
CA HIS A 650 -27.44 33.43 10.48
C HIS A 650 -27.39 34.85 11.04
N VAL A 651 -28.35 35.68 10.63
CA VAL A 651 -28.62 36.96 11.29
C VAL A 651 -29.14 36.63 12.69
N GLN A 652 -28.24 36.61 13.67
CA GLN A 652 -28.56 36.31 15.06
C GLN A 652 -29.29 37.50 15.70
N GLN A 653 -30.56 37.69 15.34
CA GLN A 653 -31.42 38.68 15.96
C GLN A 653 -31.61 38.36 17.44
N ARG A 654 -30.99 39.17 18.31
CA ARG A 654 -31.39 39.26 19.71
C ARG A 654 -32.81 39.82 19.76
N HIS A 655 -33.74 39.14 20.44
CA HIS A 655 -35.00 39.78 20.81
C HIS A 655 -34.75 40.91 21.80
N GLY A 656 -35.16 42.12 21.41
CA GLY A 656 -35.38 43.29 22.26
C GLY A 656 -36.86 43.70 22.13
N LEU A 657 -37.44 44.17 23.23
CA LEU A 657 -38.90 44.28 23.43
C LEU A 657 -39.55 45.48 22.72
N HIS A 658 -40.88 45.40 22.56
CA HIS A 658 -41.83 46.45 22.13
C HIS A 658 -41.78 46.89 20.64
N GLY A 659 -42.89 47.30 20.01
CA GLY A 659 -44.31 47.21 20.41
C GLY A 659 -45.23 48.18 19.64
N GLY A 660 -46.32 47.66 19.05
CA GLY A 660 -47.32 48.44 18.27
C GLY A 660 -46.82 48.96 16.90
N ASP A 661 -47.66 49.53 16.03
CA ASP A 661 -49.11 49.35 15.80
C ASP A 661 -49.47 49.89 14.39
N ASP A 662 -50.65 49.54 13.86
CA ASP A 662 -51.32 50.12 12.67
C ASP A 662 -50.55 50.17 11.30
N SER A 663 -51.14 50.70 10.22
CA SER A 663 -51.99 49.96 9.26
C SER A 663 -52.07 50.67 7.87
N GLN A 664 -53.02 50.28 7.01
CA GLN A 664 -53.50 50.95 5.77
C GLN A 664 -52.86 50.60 4.39
N ARG A 665 -53.41 51.21 3.32
CA ARG A 665 -53.59 50.76 1.90
C ARG A 665 -53.86 52.02 0.99
N PRO A 666 -54.23 51.96 -0.33
CA PRO A 666 -53.73 51.24 -1.53
C PRO A 666 -53.65 52.17 -2.82
N ALA A 667 -53.73 51.60 -4.05
CA ALA A 667 -53.94 52.17 -5.44
C ALA A 667 -52.69 52.18 -6.37
N ARG A 668 -52.65 51.63 -7.62
CA ARG A 668 -53.37 51.83 -8.93
C ARG A 668 -52.87 53.06 -9.74
N GLN A 669 -52.72 53.13 -11.10
CA GLN A 669 -53.00 52.25 -12.27
C GLN A 669 -52.30 52.80 -13.58
N HIS A 670 -51.97 51.95 -14.61
CA HIS A 670 -51.83 52.22 -16.10
C HIS A 670 -50.84 53.31 -16.67
N ASP A 671 -50.39 53.42 -17.95
CA ASP A 671 -50.26 52.54 -19.17
C ASP A 671 -49.43 53.21 -20.35
N VAL A 672 -48.66 52.44 -21.19
CA VAL A 672 -48.56 52.47 -22.72
C VAL A 672 -47.93 53.72 -23.48
N PRO A 673 -47.31 53.71 -24.73
CA PRO A 673 -46.46 52.74 -25.54
C PRO A 673 -45.41 53.33 -26.60
N ARG A 674 -44.86 52.46 -27.52
CA ARG A 674 -44.33 52.68 -28.95
C ARG A 674 -42.89 53.28 -29.20
N GLU A 675 -42.16 53.14 -30.36
CA GLU A 675 -42.27 52.43 -31.68
C GLU A 675 -40.92 52.24 -32.52
N ARG A 676 -40.89 51.28 -33.49
CA ARG A 676 -40.11 51.15 -34.81
C ARG A 676 -38.54 51.09 -34.91
N ARG A 677 -37.89 50.88 -36.10
CA ARG A 677 -37.80 49.70 -37.07
C ARG A 677 -36.87 49.95 -38.32
N ARG A 678 -36.11 48.94 -38.84
CA ARG A 678 -35.53 48.73 -40.24
C ARG A 678 -34.70 47.40 -40.30
N GLY A 679 -34.17 46.80 -41.41
CA GLY A 679 -34.44 46.90 -42.87
C GLY A 679 -33.27 46.44 -43.84
N GLY A 680 -33.40 45.32 -44.61
CA GLY A 680 -32.47 44.81 -45.67
C GLY A 680 -32.67 43.28 -45.98
N ALA A 681 -32.34 42.58 -47.09
CA ALA A 681 -31.63 42.76 -48.40
C ALA A 681 -30.07 42.62 -48.41
N ALA A 682 -29.33 42.07 -49.42
CA ALA A 682 -29.52 41.15 -50.60
C ALA A 682 -28.09 40.81 -51.20
N GLY A 683 -27.76 39.94 -52.20
CA GLY A 683 -28.43 38.93 -53.07
C GLY A 683 -27.50 38.36 -54.21
N GLN A 684 -27.96 37.37 -55.03
CA GLN A 684 -27.37 36.77 -56.30
C GLN A 684 -26.11 35.84 -56.27
N LEU A 685 -25.78 34.98 -57.28
CA LEU A 685 -26.50 33.94 -58.07
C LEU A 685 -25.56 33.14 -59.03
N LEU A 686 -25.54 31.77 -59.08
CA LEU A 686 -25.40 30.87 -60.27
C LEU A 686 -25.11 29.36 -59.94
N ARG A 687 -24.73 28.51 -60.92
CA ARG A 687 -25.00 27.04 -61.04
C ARG A 687 -23.69 26.22 -61.30
N ARG A 688 -23.60 24.86 -61.34
CA ARG A 688 -24.60 23.76 -61.37
C ARG A 688 -24.20 22.45 -60.61
N GLN A 689 -23.55 21.45 -61.25
CA GLN A 689 -23.42 20.01 -60.85
C GLN A 689 -22.43 19.24 -61.78
N PRO A 690 -22.10 17.92 -61.60
CA PRO A 690 -22.29 16.96 -60.48
C PRO A 690 -21.00 16.15 -60.11
N GLY A 691 -21.08 15.12 -59.23
CA GLY A 691 -19.98 14.15 -59.05
C GLY A 691 -20.29 12.94 -58.15
N ARG A 692 -20.49 11.74 -58.74
CA ARG A 692 -20.83 10.49 -58.01
C ARG A 692 -19.67 9.83 -57.24
N ALA A 693 -18.44 10.30 -57.36
CA ALA A 693 -17.24 9.63 -56.83
C ALA A 693 -17.13 9.57 -55.29
N ARG A 694 -17.71 10.54 -54.55
CA ARG A 694 -17.45 10.71 -53.10
C ARG A 694 -17.99 9.62 -52.17
N ARG A 695 -18.90 8.74 -52.59
CA ARG A 695 -19.49 7.73 -51.68
C ARG A 695 -18.53 6.58 -51.34
N ARG A 696 -17.81 6.00 -52.31
CA ARG A 696 -16.96 4.82 -52.05
C ARG A 696 -15.76 5.09 -51.13
N ALA A 697 -15.25 6.32 -51.07
CA ALA A 697 -14.14 6.69 -50.18
C ALA A 697 -14.55 6.78 -48.70
N LEU A 698 -15.80 7.14 -48.40
CA LEU A 698 -16.31 7.31 -47.04
C LEU A 698 -16.57 5.97 -46.33
N ASP A 699 -17.05 4.96 -47.05
CA ASP A 699 -17.31 3.64 -46.46
C ASP A 699 -16.02 2.89 -46.09
N ASP A 700 -14.96 3.05 -46.88
CA ASP A 700 -13.67 2.41 -46.60
C ASP A 700 -12.94 3.06 -45.40
N GLN A 701 -13.03 4.40 -45.24
CA GLN A 701 -12.59 5.06 -44.01
C GLN A 701 -13.37 4.56 -42.78
N ARG A 702 -14.69 4.38 -42.88
CA ARG A 702 -15.52 3.88 -41.77
C ARG A 702 -15.11 2.46 -41.34
N ARG A 703 -14.83 1.56 -42.29
CA ARG A 703 -14.34 0.20 -41.98
C ARG A 703 -12.97 0.21 -41.29
N ARG A 704 -12.02 1.02 -41.76
CA ARG A 704 -10.69 1.16 -41.13
C ARG A 704 -10.78 1.77 -39.71
N HIS A 705 -11.76 2.63 -39.45
CA HIS A 705 -11.93 3.25 -38.12
C HIS A 705 -12.57 2.31 -37.09
N ALA A 706 -13.46 1.39 -37.51
CA ALA A 706 -14.04 0.37 -36.64
C ALA A 706 -12.97 -0.63 -36.14
N LEU A 707 -12.15 -1.16 -37.06
CA LEU A 707 -11.08 -2.11 -36.72
C LEU A 707 -10.04 -1.55 -35.74
N ARG A 708 -9.80 -0.22 -35.74
CA ARG A 708 -8.95 0.43 -34.73
C ARG A 708 -9.62 0.54 -33.35
N LEU A 709 -10.94 0.69 -33.27
CA LEU A 709 -11.65 0.80 -32.00
C LEU A 709 -11.65 -0.53 -31.23
N ASP A 710 -11.87 -1.65 -31.92
CA ASP A 710 -11.89 -2.96 -31.26
C ASP A 710 -10.49 -3.43 -30.85
N ALA A 711 -9.43 -3.08 -31.61
CA ALA A 711 -8.04 -3.28 -31.19
C ALA A 711 -7.69 -2.53 -29.90
N VAL A 712 -8.14 -1.26 -29.75
CA VAL A 712 -7.95 -0.47 -28.52
C VAL A 712 -8.73 -1.06 -27.34
N ARG A 713 -9.97 -1.53 -27.56
CA ARG A 713 -10.76 -2.23 -26.53
C ARG A 713 -10.10 -3.52 -26.06
N GLY A 714 -9.56 -4.32 -26.98
CA GLY A 714 -8.79 -5.52 -26.65
C GLY A 714 -7.56 -5.21 -25.79
N ALA A 715 -6.79 -4.18 -26.15
CA ALA A 715 -5.62 -3.75 -25.39
C ALA A 715 -5.97 -3.26 -23.97
N GLN A 716 -7.06 -2.48 -23.82
CA GLN A 716 -7.53 -2.01 -22.50
C GLN A 716 -8.03 -3.16 -21.61
N ALA A 717 -8.70 -4.18 -22.18
CA ALA A 717 -9.09 -5.37 -21.45
C ALA A 717 -7.87 -6.18 -20.97
N LEU A 718 -6.81 -6.28 -21.79
CA LEU A 718 -5.56 -6.95 -21.42
C LEU A 718 -4.82 -6.20 -20.29
N HIS A 719 -4.79 -4.87 -20.34
CA HIS A 719 -4.17 -4.06 -19.29
C HIS A 719 -4.92 -4.14 -17.95
N ARG A 720 -6.27 -4.12 -17.95
CA ARG A 720 -7.05 -4.32 -16.73
C ARG A 720 -6.82 -5.69 -16.10
N ARG A 721 -6.71 -6.77 -16.90
CA ARG A 721 -6.36 -8.11 -16.39
C ARG A 721 -4.93 -8.22 -15.83
N ARG A 722 -3.97 -7.41 -16.31
CA ARG A 722 -2.61 -7.37 -15.74
C ARG A 722 -2.51 -6.58 -14.44
N ALA A 723 -3.36 -5.58 -14.21
CA ALA A 723 -3.40 -4.86 -12.93
C ALA A 723 -3.92 -5.76 -11.79
N VAL A 724 -5.05 -6.43 -12.00
CA VAL A 724 -5.74 -7.22 -10.95
C VAL A 724 -4.93 -8.45 -10.48
N HIS A 725 -4.05 -9.00 -11.32
CA HIS A 725 -3.16 -10.11 -10.93
C HIS A 725 -1.83 -9.67 -10.29
N GLY A 726 -1.61 -8.36 -10.05
CA GLY A 726 -0.36 -7.86 -9.47
C GLY A 726 -0.22 -8.03 -7.95
N GLU A 727 -1.33 -8.10 -7.22
CA GLU A 727 -1.33 -7.91 -5.75
C GLU A 727 -1.80 -9.13 -4.93
N LEU A 728 -2.38 -10.16 -5.58
CA LEU A 728 -2.75 -11.42 -4.91
C LEU A 728 -1.73 -12.54 -5.17
N CYS A 729 -0.70 -12.64 -4.32
CA CYS A 729 -0.14 -13.91 -3.78
C CYS A 729 1.15 -13.70 -2.97
N VAL A 730 1.05 -13.51 -1.64
CA VAL A 730 2.18 -13.71 -0.71
C VAL A 730 1.70 -14.51 0.52
N GLY A 731 1.77 -15.83 0.42
CA GLY A 731 1.46 -16.79 1.50
C GLY A 731 2.42 -18.00 1.41
N PRO A 732 2.83 -18.64 2.52
CA PRO A 732 4.06 -19.44 2.56
C PRO A 732 3.91 -20.95 2.33
N ARG A 733 5.05 -21.59 2.01
CA ARG A 733 5.29 -23.02 1.66
C ARG A 733 4.92 -23.33 0.19
N VAL A 734 5.69 -24.11 -0.58
CA VAL A 734 6.69 -25.15 -0.23
C VAL A 734 8.04 -24.92 -0.97
N HIS A 735 9.15 -25.42 -0.41
CA HIS A 735 10.50 -25.38 -1.02
C HIS A 735 10.73 -26.51 -2.05
N LEU A 736 11.79 -26.36 -2.87
CA LEU A 736 12.51 -27.45 -3.58
C LEU A 736 11.94 -27.98 -4.92
N ALA A 737 11.90 -27.14 -5.97
CA ALA A 737 12.03 -27.59 -7.39
C ALA A 737 12.22 -26.42 -8.39
N ALA A 738 13.35 -25.68 -8.37
CA ALA A 738 13.62 -24.62 -9.35
C ALA A 738 15.12 -24.31 -9.54
N LEU A 739 15.88 -25.22 -10.18
CA LEU A 739 17.30 -24.98 -10.47
C LEU A 739 17.80 -25.72 -11.72
N ARG A 740 17.12 -25.54 -12.87
CA ARG A 740 17.55 -25.84 -14.26
C ARG A 740 16.41 -25.53 -15.25
N ALA A 741 16.37 -24.30 -15.78
CA ALA A 741 15.64 -23.88 -17.01
C ALA A 741 15.70 -22.34 -17.17
N ALA A 742 16.85 -21.78 -17.53
CA ALA A 742 17.02 -20.32 -17.69
C ALA A 742 18.13 -19.95 -18.71
N GLU A 743 18.40 -20.82 -19.68
CA GLU A 743 19.21 -20.54 -20.87
C GLU A 743 18.46 -21.08 -22.09
N ALA A 744 18.58 -20.38 -23.21
CA ALA A 744 17.63 -20.36 -24.34
C ALA A 744 16.22 -19.82 -23.96
N ASP A 745 15.50 -19.10 -24.83
CA ASP A 745 15.83 -18.78 -26.23
C ASP A 745 15.49 -17.32 -26.59
N GLY A 746 16.21 -16.76 -27.56
CA GLY A 746 16.09 -15.36 -27.94
C GLY A 746 16.40 -15.11 -29.40
N GLY A 747 15.41 -14.65 -30.16
CA GLY A 747 15.55 -14.21 -31.55
C GLY A 747 15.33 -15.30 -32.60
N HIS A 748 14.27 -15.14 -33.39
CA HIS A 748 14.05 -15.89 -34.63
C HIS A 748 14.01 -14.90 -35.79
N SER A 749 14.96 -14.99 -36.74
CA SER A 749 14.86 -14.41 -38.09
C SER A 749 16.01 -14.85 -39.02
N ALA A 750 15.72 -14.86 -40.32
CA ALA A 750 16.64 -14.88 -41.46
C ALA A 750 17.44 -16.17 -41.77
N GLU A 751 16.95 -16.88 -42.79
CA GLU A 751 17.64 -17.82 -43.69
C GLU A 751 19.10 -17.46 -44.06
N ARG A 752 19.99 -18.45 -44.25
CA ARG A 752 20.33 -19.02 -45.60
C ARG A 752 21.41 -20.12 -45.58
N SER A 753 21.46 -20.86 -46.70
CA SER A 753 22.25 -22.06 -46.96
C SER A 753 23.78 -21.89 -47.06
N GLY A 754 24.55 -22.87 -46.58
CA GLY A 754 25.98 -23.06 -46.86
C GLY A 754 26.39 -24.55 -46.86
N ARG A 755 27.41 -24.96 -47.63
CA ARG A 755 27.75 -26.38 -47.90
C ARG A 755 29.23 -26.75 -47.68
N ARG A 756 29.43 -27.91 -47.03
CA ARG A 756 30.45 -28.98 -47.29
C ARG A 756 31.91 -28.87 -46.77
N ARG A 757 32.43 -30.08 -46.45
CA ARG A 757 33.83 -30.58 -46.28
C ARG A 757 34.57 -30.18 -44.98
N ARG A 758 35.61 -30.91 -44.50
CA ARG A 758 35.92 -32.38 -44.30
C ARG A 758 37.43 -32.54 -43.95
N ALA A 759 37.74 -32.87 -42.69
CA ALA A 759 38.99 -33.45 -42.09
C ALA A 759 38.72 -33.65 -40.56
N ARG A 760 39.25 -34.59 -39.75
CA ARG A 760 40.14 -35.78 -39.82
C ARG A 760 41.68 -35.60 -39.76
N VAL A 761 42.33 -36.57 -39.09
CA VAL A 761 43.75 -36.73 -38.65
C VAL A 761 44.02 -35.90 -37.37
N GLN A 762 44.20 -36.47 -36.17
CA GLN A 762 45.18 -37.46 -35.61
C GLN A 762 46.58 -36.84 -35.37
N ASP A 763 47.35 -37.15 -34.32
CA ASP A 763 47.15 -38.09 -33.18
C ASP A 763 48.09 -37.76 -31.98
N GLN A 764 47.78 -38.28 -30.77
CA GLN A 764 48.73 -38.66 -29.68
C GLN A 764 49.66 -37.56 -29.06
N LEU A 765 50.38 -37.68 -27.92
CA LEU A 765 50.47 -38.49 -26.67
C LEU A 765 51.42 -37.70 -25.69
N ASP A 766 51.53 -37.86 -24.36
CA ASP A 766 50.81 -38.57 -23.28
C ASP A 766 51.06 -37.85 -21.91
N LEU A 767 50.63 -38.44 -20.78
CA LEU A 767 50.94 -38.09 -19.39
C LEU A 767 52.32 -38.65 -18.93
N PRO A 768 52.84 -38.21 -17.76
CA PRO A 768 52.72 -39.03 -16.54
C PRO A 768 52.45 -38.23 -15.24
N ALA A 769 52.46 -38.92 -14.08
CA ALA A 769 51.82 -38.46 -12.84
C ALA A 769 52.76 -38.09 -11.65
N ALA A 770 52.12 -37.50 -10.63
CA ALA A 770 52.61 -36.97 -9.34
C ALA A 770 53.50 -37.86 -8.45
N VAL A 771 54.13 -37.28 -7.39
CA VAL A 771 54.05 -37.73 -5.96
C VAL A 771 54.89 -36.87 -4.95
N ARG A 772 54.30 -36.58 -3.76
CA ARG A 772 54.81 -36.26 -2.39
C ARG A 772 56.19 -35.60 -2.09
N ALA A 773 56.12 -34.37 -1.54
CA ALA A 773 56.45 -33.93 -0.15
C ALA A 773 57.81 -34.20 0.59
N ARG A 774 58.26 -33.15 1.34
CA ARG A 774 59.28 -33.03 2.43
C ARG A 774 60.78 -33.01 2.04
N ALA A 775 61.70 -32.44 2.85
CA ALA A 775 61.65 -31.29 3.81
C ALA A 775 63.03 -30.98 4.49
N GLU A 776 63.60 -29.80 4.24
CA GLU A 776 64.92 -29.36 4.75
C GLU A 776 64.98 -27.83 5.03
N VAL A 777 66.07 -27.27 5.59
CA VAL A 777 66.44 -27.19 7.03
C VAL A 777 67.85 -26.53 7.19
N GLY A 778 68.04 -25.61 8.16
CA GLY A 778 69.33 -24.96 8.50
C GLY A 778 69.50 -23.52 7.98
N GLU A 779 70.09 -22.53 8.68
CA GLU A 779 70.66 -22.44 10.04
C GLU A 779 70.63 -20.98 10.59
N HIS A 780 70.71 -20.82 11.94
CA HIS A 780 71.15 -19.68 12.80
C HIS A 780 70.79 -18.19 12.50
N GLY A 781 70.61 -17.29 13.51
CA GLY A 781 70.67 -17.42 14.98
C GLY A 781 70.38 -16.11 15.77
N GLU A 782 70.54 -16.14 17.11
CA GLU A 782 70.43 -15.05 18.13
C GLU A 782 69.01 -14.45 18.39
N ARG A 783 68.41 -14.45 19.62
CA ARG A 783 68.69 -13.83 20.97
C ARG A 783 68.28 -12.34 21.07
N ALA A 784 67.86 -11.73 22.21
CA ALA A 784 67.29 -12.10 23.54
C ALA A 784 67.05 -10.76 24.33
N GLU A 785 66.29 -10.55 25.43
CA GLU A 785 65.29 -11.28 26.28
C GLU A 785 64.50 -10.23 27.14
N GLY A 786 63.35 -10.57 27.75
CA GLY A 786 62.79 -9.93 28.95
C GLY A 786 61.68 -8.87 28.77
N GLY A 787 61.01 -8.36 29.83
CA GLY A 787 61.02 -8.80 31.25
C GLY A 787 60.54 -7.74 32.28
N LEU A 788 59.61 -8.12 33.19
CA LEU A 788 59.23 -7.43 34.46
C LEU A 788 58.56 -6.02 34.40
N ARG A 789 58.12 -5.42 35.53
CA ARG A 789 57.08 -5.80 36.54
C ARG A 789 56.91 -4.72 37.65
N ARG A 790 55.66 -4.25 37.87
CA ARG A 790 55.04 -3.79 39.16
C ARG A 790 55.62 -2.62 40.01
N ARG A 791 54.66 -2.01 40.76
CA ARG A 791 54.72 -1.22 42.03
C ARG A 791 54.82 0.32 41.90
N LEU A 792 54.38 1.13 42.88
CA LEU A 792 53.22 1.15 43.83
C LEU A 792 53.27 2.50 44.63
N VAL A 793 52.26 2.79 45.49
CA VAL A 793 52.21 3.82 46.58
C VAL A 793 51.90 5.26 46.12
N ASP A 794 51.13 6.14 46.83
CA ASP A 794 50.02 6.05 47.82
C ASP A 794 49.50 7.50 48.13
N ARG A 795 48.34 7.62 48.82
CA ARG A 795 47.88 8.70 49.74
C ARG A 795 46.89 9.81 49.32
N ARG A 796 45.68 9.64 49.89
CA ARG A 796 44.85 10.63 50.66
C ARG A 796 44.08 11.70 49.85
N HIS A 797 42.90 12.21 50.28
CA HIS A 797 42.18 12.03 51.56
C HIS A 797 40.61 12.11 51.44
N ARG A 798 39.92 11.24 52.20
CA ARG A 798 38.60 11.38 52.90
C ARG A 798 37.45 12.26 52.34
N ALA A 799 36.29 11.62 52.13
CA ALA A 799 34.98 11.98 52.74
C ALA A 799 33.97 10.79 52.70
N HIS A 800 32.97 10.77 53.60
CA HIS A 800 31.86 9.79 53.80
C HIS A 800 30.74 10.51 54.62
N PRO A 801 29.51 9.98 54.90
CA PRO A 801 28.97 8.60 54.78
C PRO A 801 27.52 8.51 54.18
N ASP A 802 26.80 7.39 54.41
CA ASP A 802 25.32 7.13 54.29
C ASP A 802 24.68 7.17 52.87
N ARG A 803 23.64 6.40 52.48
CA ARG A 803 22.69 5.39 53.07
C ARG A 803 22.34 4.33 51.99
N ARG A 804 22.25 3.01 52.29
CA ARG A 804 21.06 2.18 52.70
C ARG A 804 19.87 2.08 51.73
N ASP A 805 19.49 0.82 51.42
CA ASP A 805 18.14 0.26 51.16
C ASP A 805 17.34 0.78 49.91
N ALA A 806 16.39 0.07 49.26
CA ALA A 806 15.83 -1.29 49.43
C ALA A 806 15.30 -1.92 48.09
N ARG A 807 14.56 -3.04 48.20
CA ARG A 807 13.95 -3.87 47.12
C ARG A 807 12.56 -3.39 46.66
N LEU A 808 11.96 -4.18 45.73
CA LEU A 808 10.55 -4.16 45.23
C LEU A 808 10.32 -3.13 44.09
N ARG A 809 9.58 -3.38 43.00
CA ARG A 809 8.66 -4.46 42.57
C ARG A 809 7.42 -4.71 43.44
N GLN A 810 6.39 -3.91 43.22
CA GLN A 810 5.18 -4.39 42.53
C GLN A 810 4.93 -3.52 41.29
#